data_AF-A0A349QTZ5-F1
#
_entry.id   AF-A0A349QTZ5-F1
#
_cell.length_a   1.000
_cell.length_b   1.000
_cell.length_c   1.000
_cell.angle_alpha   90.00
_cell.angle_beta   90.00
_cell.angle_gamma   90.00
#
_symmetry.space_group_name_H-M   'P 1'
#
loop_
_entity.id
_entity.type
_entity.pdbx_description
1 polymer ?
#
loop_
_entity_poly.entity_id
_entity_poly.type
_entity_poly.pdbx_seq_one_letter_code
_entity_poly.pdbx_strand_id
1 'polypeptide(L)'
;MSKIFKNMLPYWKGLIVVVALLVVQAWCDLSLPAYTSDIIDVGIQNKGVEHVLPEAVTEEEFTLSPLFMTDEEKESWENSYEKDGDVYRLTVTDKKQLEKLDDTLLLPLLMNYQMSSVDEQTFKESVAKPTGMDQAMLDNMSIEQIGESMGVPLTSFEKEVEDDDGNTVVTNCVDMRTVFAAMKASGAMTEEQILSMRATVSDTIDTMGSSLVKSMGIAYAVSCDTAAGVDIDKVQTSYLWSAGGRMVAMALLMGVATVLVGFFGARIGAGIGRDLRGKIFGQVVHFSNAEMDHFSTASLITRSTNDIQQIQMVSAVMIRMVAYAPILGIGGVLKIIQTGAGMGWIIILAILVILGYVMVLMSVTMPRFKLMQKLVDKINLVSREILTGLSVIRAFGRETEEEKRFDDANKDLTKTMLFTNRVMTFMMPGMMLIMNLLTVGIVWVGAHKIDAGSMQVGSMTAFITYAMMIVMAFLMLTAMSIMLPRAAVAAERIDEVIRMESSIEDAKNPEELKEHKGVIRFLHVNFRYPGAEADVLEDIDFTAEPGKTTAIIGSTGCGKSTLVNLIPRLYDVTGGSVTLDGQDIRNIRMEDLRDEIGFVPQKGVLFSGTIASNLRFGKRDASDEEIKEAAAIAQATDFIEEKQEKYDSDIAQGGSNVSGGQKQRLAIARAIAKQPKIYVFDDSFSALDLKTDAALRKALASKVKESTVIIVAQRISTILHAEQILVLEDGKIVGKGTHEELLKNCVTYQQIARSQLSAKELGIEESEVSVNE
;
A
#
# COMPACT_ATOMS: atom_id res chain seq x y z
N MET A 1 -5.10 -10.74 6.90
CA MET A 1 -3.63 -10.50 7.02
C MET A 1 -2.79 -11.65 6.48
N SER A 2 -2.92 -12.88 7.01
CA SER A 2 -2.12 -14.04 6.58
C SER A 2 -2.10 -14.26 5.05
N LYS A 3 -3.24 -14.09 4.37
CA LYS A 3 -3.34 -14.23 2.91
C LYS A 3 -2.49 -13.22 2.11
N ILE A 4 -2.30 -12.00 2.62
CA ILE A 4 -1.45 -10.97 1.99
C ILE A 4 0.02 -11.39 2.11
N PHE A 5 0.46 -11.77 3.31
CA PHE A 5 1.85 -12.21 3.54
C PHE A 5 2.21 -13.48 2.77
N LYS A 6 1.26 -14.41 2.59
CA LYS A 6 1.48 -15.62 1.79
C LYS A 6 1.93 -15.28 0.37
N ASN A 7 1.40 -14.21 -0.22
CA ASN A 7 1.78 -13.78 -1.58
C ASN A 7 3.15 -13.11 -1.63
N MET A 8 3.70 -12.69 -0.50
CA MET A 8 5.02 -12.08 -0.38
C MET A 8 6.14 -13.13 -0.22
N LEU A 9 5.82 -14.35 0.23
CA LEU A 9 6.78 -15.44 0.46
C LEU A 9 7.70 -15.75 -0.73
N PRO A 10 7.23 -15.78 -1.99
CA PRO A 10 8.11 -16.01 -3.15
C PRO A 10 9.22 -14.96 -3.28
N TYR A 11 9.03 -13.78 -2.70
CA TYR A 11 9.92 -12.62 -2.78
C TYR A 11 10.79 -12.43 -1.52
N TRP A 12 10.90 -13.44 -0.65
CA TRP A 12 11.59 -13.34 0.66
C TRP A 12 13.01 -12.79 0.59
N LYS A 13 13.79 -13.16 -0.45
CA LYS A 13 15.16 -12.63 -0.64
C LYS A 13 15.16 -11.12 -0.83
N GLY A 14 14.23 -10.59 -1.64
CA GLY A 14 14.07 -9.16 -1.85
C GLY A 14 13.61 -8.44 -0.59
N LEU A 15 12.74 -9.07 0.21
CA LEU A 15 12.28 -8.51 1.49
C LEU A 15 13.43 -8.37 2.50
N ILE A 16 14.32 -9.35 2.60
CA ILE A 16 15.50 -9.26 3.48
C ILE A 16 16.38 -8.07 3.07
N VAL A 17 16.64 -7.91 1.76
CA VAL A 17 17.42 -6.77 1.24
C VAL A 17 16.74 -5.45 1.59
N VAL A 18 15.41 -5.35 1.43
CA VAL A 18 14.69 -4.13 1.79
C VAL A 18 14.79 -3.85 3.28
N VAL A 19 14.58 -4.84 4.15
CA VAL A 19 14.67 -4.64 5.61
C VAL A 19 16.07 -4.18 6.00
N ALA A 20 17.12 -4.77 5.43
CA ALA A 20 18.50 -4.31 5.66
C ALA A 20 18.71 -2.86 5.23
N LEU A 21 18.23 -2.48 4.05
CA LEU A 21 18.31 -1.10 3.56
C LEU A 21 17.49 -0.11 4.42
N LEU A 22 16.33 -0.53 4.92
CA LEU A 22 15.51 0.28 5.82
C LEU A 22 16.20 0.51 7.17
N VAL A 23 16.91 -0.49 7.70
CA VAL A 23 17.72 -0.33 8.91
C VAL A 23 18.86 0.66 8.66
N VAL A 24 19.57 0.56 7.53
CA VAL A 24 20.61 1.54 7.14
C VAL A 24 20.01 2.94 7.01
N GLN A 25 18.86 3.06 6.33
CA GLN A 25 18.17 4.32 6.16
C GLN A 25 17.79 4.93 7.51
N ALA A 26 17.16 4.16 8.40
CA ALA A 26 16.74 4.61 9.72
C ALA A 26 17.94 4.96 10.59
N TRP A 27 19.04 4.21 10.50
CA TRP A 27 20.26 4.51 11.23
C TRP A 27 20.88 5.85 10.80
N CYS A 28 20.92 6.13 9.49
CA CYS A 28 21.36 7.43 8.98
C CYS A 28 20.46 8.55 9.51
N ASP A 29 19.15 8.40 9.36
CA ASP A 29 18.14 9.38 9.78
C ASP A 29 18.25 9.66 11.30
N LEU A 30 18.39 8.62 12.11
CA LEU A 30 18.55 8.73 13.57
C LEU A 30 19.93 9.23 14.02
N SER A 31 20.93 9.27 13.13
CA SER A 31 22.25 9.80 13.47
C SER A 31 22.33 11.30 13.21
N LEU A 32 21.56 11.83 12.26
CA LEU A 32 21.57 13.26 11.90
C LEU A 32 21.30 14.19 13.10
N PRO A 33 20.30 13.95 13.97
CA PRO A 33 20.06 14.83 15.11
C PRO A 33 21.21 14.87 16.11
N ALA A 34 21.94 13.75 16.28
CA ALA A 34 23.12 13.71 17.14
C ALA A 34 24.26 14.56 16.54
N TYR A 35 24.52 14.46 15.24
CA TYR A 35 25.50 15.35 14.58
C TYR A 35 25.08 16.83 14.64
N THR A 36 23.78 17.13 14.54
CA THR A 36 23.29 18.50 14.75
C THR A 36 23.56 18.97 16.18
N SER A 37 23.36 18.11 17.19
CA SER A 37 23.73 18.38 18.57
C SER A 37 25.21 18.71 18.67
N ASP A 38 26.08 17.85 18.13
CA ASP A 38 27.53 18.00 18.21
C ASP A 38 28.02 19.27 17.48
N ILE A 39 27.37 19.68 16.39
CA ILE A 39 27.67 20.95 15.70
C ILE A 39 27.36 22.14 16.60
N ILE A 40 26.23 22.10 17.33
CA ILE A 40 25.83 23.19 18.21
C ILE A 40 26.69 23.20 19.47
N ASP A 41 26.75 22.08 20.18
CA ASP A 41 27.38 21.95 21.50
C ASP A 41 28.92 22.01 21.39
N VAL A 42 29.52 21.20 20.52
CA VAL A 42 30.98 21.18 20.35
C VAL A 42 31.44 22.25 19.36
N GLY A 43 30.81 22.30 18.18
CA GLY A 43 31.26 23.18 17.11
C GLY A 43 31.06 24.66 17.38
N ILE A 44 29.86 25.06 17.81
CA ILE A 44 29.52 26.48 18.01
C ILE A 44 29.82 26.92 19.44
N GLN A 45 29.24 26.25 20.45
CA GLN A 45 29.39 26.67 21.85
C GLN A 45 30.83 26.48 22.37
N ASN A 46 31.45 25.32 22.10
CA ASN A 46 32.79 25.01 22.58
C ASN A 46 33.92 25.30 21.55
N LYS A 47 33.63 26.06 20.49
CA LYS A 47 34.59 26.43 19.43
C LYS A 47 35.37 25.25 18.81
N GLY A 48 34.76 24.07 18.72
CA GLY A 48 35.37 22.86 18.14
C GLY A 48 36.23 22.04 19.11
N VAL A 49 36.34 22.45 20.38
CA VAL A 49 37.11 21.73 21.41
C VAL A 49 36.22 20.69 22.10
N GLU A 50 36.63 19.42 22.05
CA GLU A 50 35.88 18.28 22.62
C GLU A 50 36.24 17.98 24.09
N HIS A 51 37.43 18.37 24.53
CA HIS A 51 38.05 17.91 25.78
C HIS A 51 38.41 19.07 26.71
N VAL A 52 38.51 18.76 28.01
CA VAL A 52 38.82 19.72 29.08
C VAL A 52 40.32 19.98 29.18
N LEU A 53 41.13 19.08 28.62
CA LEU A 53 42.58 19.25 28.48
C LEU A 53 42.89 20.10 27.24
N PRO A 54 43.59 21.24 27.38
CA PRO A 54 44.09 22.03 26.26
C PRO A 54 45.02 21.25 25.32
N GLU A 55 45.03 21.58 24.03
CA GLU A 55 46.02 21.06 23.08
C GLU A 55 47.44 21.59 23.35
N ALA A 56 47.54 22.85 23.79
CA ALA A 56 48.77 23.53 24.16
C ALA A 56 48.59 24.47 25.35
N VAL A 57 49.60 24.50 26.22
CA VAL A 57 49.61 25.28 27.46
C VAL A 57 50.92 26.08 27.55
N THR A 58 50.87 27.33 28.02
CA THR A 58 52.10 28.12 28.24
C THR A 58 52.92 27.55 29.39
N GLU A 59 54.23 27.84 29.44
CA GLU A 59 55.09 27.37 30.55
C GLU A 59 54.60 27.85 31.93
N GLU A 60 54.11 29.09 32.00
CA GLU A 60 53.52 29.65 33.23
C GLU A 60 52.26 28.87 33.64
N GLU A 61 51.32 28.70 32.71
CA GLU A 61 50.07 28.00 32.98
C GLU A 61 50.31 26.53 33.35
N PHE A 62 51.23 25.83 32.67
CA PHE A 62 51.60 24.45 32.98
C PHE A 62 52.14 24.26 34.40
N THR A 63 52.86 25.26 34.93
CA THR A 63 53.38 25.24 36.31
C THR A 63 52.33 25.62 37.36
N LEU A 64 51.34 26.43 36.99
CA LEU A 64 50.27 26.87 37.90
C LEU A 64 49.08 25.92 37.93
N SER A 65 48.79 25.16 36.87
CA SER A 65 47.68 24.18 36.80
C SER A 65 47.70 23.16 37.95
N PRO A 66 48.85 22.58 38.35
CA PRO A 66 48.96 21.60 39.44
C PRO A 66 48.62 22.11 40.85
N LEU A 67 48.37 23.42 41.04
CA LEU A 67 48.20 24.04 42.36
C LEU A 67 47.10 23.40 43.22
N PHE A 68 46.00 22.96 42.58
CA PHE A 68 44.85 22.33 43.25
C PHE A 68 44.77 20.82 42.99
N MET A 69 45.77 20.19 42.36
CA MET A 69 45.77 18.76 42.02
C MET A 69 46.28 17.89 43.20
N THR A 70 45.77 16.68 43.32
CA THR A 70 46.37 15.62 44.17
C THR A 70 47.64 15.10 43.51
N ASP A 71 48.49 14.40 44.25
CA ASP A 71 49.75 13.89 43.67
C ASP A 71 49.52 12.93 42.48
N GLU A 72 48.44 12.13 42.51
CA GLU A 72 48.04 11.27 41.37
C GLU A 72 47.54 12.10 40.16
N GLU A 73 46.80 13.18 40.40
CA GLU A 73 46.32 14.10 39.35
C GLU A 73 47.48 14.89 38.74
N LYS A 74 48.46 15.31 39.55
CA LYS A 74 49.69 15.99 39.08
C LYS A 74 50.50 15.07 38.18
N GLU A 75 50.73 13.83 38.60
CA GLU A 75 51.42 12.84 37.78
C GLU A 75 50.68 12.60 36.45
N SER A 76 49.34 12.56 36.49
CA SER A 76 48.51 12.44 35.29
C SER A 76 48.63 13.66 34.37
N TRP A 77 48.63 14.88 34.92
CA TRP A 77 48.83 16.12 34.17
C TRP A 77 50.22 16.16 33.54
N GLU A 78 51.28 15.97 34.32
CA GLU A 78 52.67 16.03 33.84
C GLU A 78 52.96 14.98 32.77
N ASN A 79 52.46 13.75 32.93
CA ASN A 79 52.63 12.69 31.93
C ASN A 79 51.80 12.90 30.66
N SER A 80 50.82 13.80 30.68
CA SER A 80 49.97 14.08 29.52
C SER A 80 50.57 15.09 28.53
N TYR A 81 51.61 15.83 28.93
CA TYR A 81 52.21 16.89 28.11
C TYR A 81 53.72 16.73 27.94
N GLU A 82 54.23 17.16 26.78
CA GLU A 82 55.66 17.29 26.52
C GLU A 82 56.01 18.74 26.14
N LYS A 83 57.19 19.21 26.55
CA LYS A 83 57.68 20.55 26.22
C LYS A 83 58.04 20.64 24.73
N ASP A 84 57.39 21.54 24.01
CA ASP A 84 57.62 21.84 22.59
C ASP A 84 57.84 23.35 22.40
N GLY A 85 59.11 23.76 22.46
CA GLY A 85 59.49 25.18 22.43
C GLY A 85 59.10 25.91 23.72
N ASP A 86 58.33 26.99 23.58
CA ASP A 86 57.86 27.85 24.69
C ASP A 86 56.49 27.40 25.27
N VAL A 87 55.94 26.29 24.77
CA VAL A 87 54.65 25.73 25.20
C VAL A 87 54.77 24.23 25.51
N TYR A 88 53.84 23.70 26.29
CA TYR A 88 53.66 22.28 26.55
C TYR A 88 52.50 21.76 25.69
N ARG A 89 52.72 20.71 24.90
CA ARG A 89 51.69 20.13 24.02
C ARG A 89 51.19 18.79 24.54
N LEU A 90 49.88 18.59 24.42
CA LEU A 90 49.22 17.35 24.80
C LEU A 90 49.70 16.19 23.90
N THR A 91 50.18 15.11 24.51
CA THR A 91 50.69 13.93 23.79
C THR A 91 49.69 12.78 23.72
N VAL A 92 48.64 12.83 24.54
CA VAL A 92 47.59 11.81 24.60
C VAL A 92 46.62 11.98 23.43
N THR A 93 46.56 11.00 22.53
CA THR A 93 45.67 11.02 21.36
C THR A 93 44.53 10.00 21.42
N ASP A 94 44.54 9.08 22.39
CA ASP A 94 43.48 8.06 22.53
C ASP A 94 42.23 8.65 23.19
N LYS A 95 41.08 8.53 22.51
CA LYS A 95 39.83 9.15 22.96
C LYS A 95 39.35 8.65 24.33
N LYS A 96 39.53 7.35 24.64
CA LYS A 96 39.10 6.81 25.93
C LYS A 96 39.99 7.28 27.07
N GLN A 97 41.29 7.43 26.81
CA GLN A 97 42.21 8.01 27.78
C GLN A 97 41.90 9.49 28.02
N LEU A 98 41.63 10.26 26.96
CA LEU A 98 41.21 11.66 27.08
C LEU A 98 39.91 11.82 27.87
N GLU A 99 38.89 11.01 27.61
CA GLU A 99 37.64 11.03 28.40
C GLU A 99 37.88 10.73 29.89
N LYS A 100 38.78 9.79 30.20
CA LYS A 100 39.13 9.48 31.59
C LYS A 100 39.89 10.63 32.25
N LEU A 101 40.79 11.27 31.51
CA LEU A 101 41.55 12.44 31.98
C LEU A 101 40.65 13.65 32.17
N ASP A 102 39.68 13.88 31.28
CA ASP A 102 38.65 14.91 31.44
C ASP A 102 37.95 14.72 32.79
N ASP A 103 37.41 13.53 33.07
CA ASP A 103 36.70 13.28 34.33
C ASP A 103 37.60 13.43 35.57
N THR A 104 38.89 13.07 35.45
CA THR A 104 39.85 13.11 36.57
C THR A 104 40.33 14.54 36.85
N LEU A 105 40.59 15.33 35.82
CA LEU A 105 41.21 16.65 35.91
C LEU A 105 40.21 17.80 35.83
N LEU A 106 38.93 17.54 35.54
CA LEU A 106 37.90 18.58 35.41
C LEU A 106 37.81 19.48 36.63
N LEU A 107 37.69 18.91 37.83
CA LEU A 107 37.58 19.68 39.07
C LEU A 107 38.80 20.57 39.33
N PRO A 108 40.05 20.05 39.37
CA PRO A 108 41.21 20.89 39.64
C PRO A 108 41.46 21.93 38.54
N LEU A 109 41.23 21.61 37.26
CA LEU A 109 41.39 22.57 36.17
C LEU A 109 40.32 23.68 36.20
N LEU A 110 39.08 23.34 36.55
CA LEU A 110 38.02 24.34 36.70
C LEU A 110 38.29 25.27 37.89
N MET A 111 38.77 24.74 39.02
CA MET A 111 39.23 25.56 40.14
C MET A 111 40.38 26.47 39.72
N ASN A 112 41.32 25.95 38.94
CA ASN A 112 42.41 26.74 38.41
C ASN A 112 41.89 27.90 37.54
N TYR A 113 40.98 27.60 36.62
CA TYR A 113 40.36 28.60 35.75
C TYR A 113 39.63 29.69 36.53
N GLN A 114 38.81 29.33 37.52
CA GLN A 114 38.10 30.32 38.34
C GLN A 114 39.05 31.22 39.12
N MET A 115 40.16 30.68 39.63
CA MET A 115 41.15 31.44 40.38
C MET A 115 42.07 32.29 39.49
N SER A 116 42.14 32.00 38.19
CA SER A 116 42.94 32.75 37.22
C SER A 116 42.40 34.14 36.92
N SER A 117 41.08 34.34 37.08
CA SER A 117 40.41 35.60 36.76
C SER A 117 39.32 35.93 37.78
N VAL A 118 39.73 36.27 39.00
CA VAL A 118 38.82 36.73 40.07
C VAL A 118 38.60 38.23 39.93
N ASP A 119 37.35 38.69 39.93
CA ASP A 119 37.02 40.12 39.92
C ASP A 119 37.74 40.87 41.07
N GLU A 120 38.24 42.08 40.77
CA GLU A 120 38.93 42.97 41.70
C GLU A 120 38.16 43.16 43.03
N GLN A 121 36.84 43.36 42.96
CA GLN A 121 36.03 43.57 44.16
C GLN A 121 35.95 42.28 44.98
N THR A 122 35.60 41.17 44.33
CA THR A 122 35.59 39.81 44.93
C THR A 122 36.94 39.44 45.54
N PHE A 123 38.05 39.79 44.87
CA PHE A 123 39.40 39.61 45.37
C PHE A 123 39.62 40.39 46.68
N LYS A 124 39.27 41.68 46.73
CA LYS A 124 39.39 42.50 47.95
C LYS A 124 38.58 41.92 49.11
N GLU A 125 37.37 41.40 48.86
CA GLU A 125 36.58 40.74 49.91
C GLU A 125 37.22 39.44 50.41
N SER A 126 37.78 38.65 49.48
CA SER A 126 38.42 37.37 49.77
C SER A 126 39.72 37.52 50.58
N VAL A 127 40.42 38.65 50.43
CA VAL A 127 41.62 39.00 51.19
C VAL A 127 41.28 39.62 52.54
N ALA A 128 40.17 40.36 52.66
CA ALA A 128 39.74 41.01 53.90
C ALA A 128 39.48 39.99 55.04
N LYS A 129 38.78 38.89 54.73
CA LYS A 129 38.37 37.88 55.72
C LYS A 129 39.55 37.15 56.40
N PRO A 130 40.57 36.65 55.68
CA PRO A 130 41.70 35.94 56.29
C PRO A 130 42.76 36.86 56.91
N THR A 131 42.96 38.06 56.36
CA THR A 131 44.00 39.00 56.83
C THR A 131 43.53 39.90 57.97
N GLY A 132 42.21 40.01 58.19
CA GLY A 132 41.62 40.87 59.22
C GLY A 132 41.70 42.36 58.90
N MET A 133 42.02 42.73 57.66
CA MET A 133 42.06 44.10 57.18
C MET A 133 40.65 44.67 56.98
N ASP A 134 40.48 45.97 57.25
CA ASP A 134 39.19 46.65 57.06
C ASP A 134 38.85 46.76 55.57
N GLN A 135 37.65 46.34 55.20
CA GLN A 135 37.23 46.25 53.79
C GLN A 135 37.17 47.64 53.13
N ALA A 136 36.75 48.66 53.88
CA ALA A 136 36.76 50.05 53.40
C ALA A 136 38.18 50.60 53.16
N MET A 137 39.21 50.01 53.79
CA MET A 137 40.61 50.35 53.54
C MET A 137 41.12 49.66 52.27
N LEU A 138 40.77 48.39 52.07
CA LEU A 138 41.12 47.62 50.87
C LEU A 138 40.47 48.17 49.59
N ASP A 139 39.23 48.66 49.68
CA ASP A 139 38.53 49.29 48.56
C ASP A 139 39.26 50.54 48.03
N ASN A 140 40.00 51.24 48.90
CA ASN A 140 40.76 52.44 48.57
C ASN A 140 42.21 52.17 48.14
N MET A 141 42.68 50.92 48.19
CA MET A 141 44.03 50.52 47.76
C MET A 141 43.99 49.97 46.33
N SER A 142 45.06 50.21 45.56
CA SER A 142 45.25 49.53 44.27
C SER A 142 45.67 48.08 44.51
N ILE A 143 45.43 47.21 43.52
CA ILE A 143 45.82 45.79 43.61
C ILE A 143 47.33 45.63 43.80
N GLU A 144 48.14 46.48 43.18
CA GLU A 144 49.59 46.48 43.35
C GLU A 144 49.99 46.81 44.79
N GLN A 145 49.31 47.78 45.43
CA GLN A 145 49.55 48.15 46.82
C GLN A 145 49.15 47.03 47.79
N ILE A 146 48.05 46.32 47.49
CA ILE A 146 47.64 45.15 48.26
C ILE A 146 48.66 44.03 48.10
N GLY A 147 49.15 43.77 46.88
CA GLY A 147 50.22 42.82 46.59
C GLY A 147 51.51 43.12 47.36
N GLU A 148 51.98 44.38 47.33
CA GLU A 148 53.14 44.83 48.09
C GLU A 148 52.96 44.58 49.60
N SER A 149 51.76 44.81 50.14
CA SER A 149 51.45 44.56 51.56
C SER A 149 51.47 43.07 51.94
N MET A 150 51.22 42.19 50.97
CA MET A 150 51.23 40.73 51.13
C MET A 150 52.56 40.08 50.71
N GLY A 151 53.50 40.86 50.16
CA GLY A 151 54.77 40.36 49.63
C GLY A 151 54.62 39.58 48.32
N VAL A 152 53.54 39.79 47.56
CA VAL A 152 53.24 39.11 46.29
C VAL A 152 53.14 40.14 45.17
N PRO A 153 53.86 39.98 44.04
CA PRO A 153 53.70 40.87 42.90
C PRO A 153 52.32 40.62 42.26
N LEU A 154 51.35 41.48 42.56
CA LEU A 154 50.01 41.44 42.01
C LEU A 154 49.78 42.59 41.04
N THR A 155 49.15 42.27 39.91
CA THR A 155 48.71 43.23 38.90
C THR A 155 47.28 42.90 38.52
N SER A 156 46.44 43.91 38.34
CA SER A 156 45.15 43.71 37.71
C SER A 156 45.30 43.65 36.19
N PHE A 157 44.40 42.92 35.53
CA PHE A 157 44.28 42.89 34.09
C PHE A 157 42.81 43.00 33.69
N GLU A 158 42.56 43.62 32.54
CA GLU A 158 41.22 43.75 32.00
C GLU A 158 40.83 42.44 31.28
N LYS A 159 39.65 41.90 31.61
CA LYS A 159 39.05 40.76 30.92
C LYS A 159 37.64 41.13 30.47
N GLU A 160 37.34 40.82 29.21
CA GLU A 160 35.98 40.89 28.70
C GLU A 160 35.17 39.72 29.29
N VAL A 161 34.12 40.04 30.04
CA VAL A 161 33.20 39.09 30.68
C VAL A 161 31.78 39.43 30.22
N GLU A 162 30.98 38.41 29.92
CA GLU A 162 29.55 38.64 29.66
C GLU A 162 28.80 38.87 30.97
N ASP A 163 28.01 39.95 31.05
CA ASP A 163 27.10 40.20 32.17
C ASP A 163 25.86 39.29 32.13
N ASP A 164 25.04 39.33 33.18
CA ASP A 164 23.80 38.53 33.29
C ASP A 164 22.78 38.80 32.14
N ASP A 165 22.93 39.94 31.44
CA ASP A 165 22.11 40.34 30.30
C ASP A 165 22.75 39.98 28.94
N GLY A 166 23.92 39.35 28.94
CA GLY A 166 24.67 38.90 27.76
C GLY A 166 25.44 40.01 27.03
N ASN A 167 25.70 41.14 27.68
CA ASN A 167 26.57 42.19 27.14
C ASN A 167 28.02 41.94 27.55
N THR A 168 28.95 42.21 26.63
CA THR A 168 30.39 42.17 26.94
C THR A 168 30.76 43.38 27.79
N VAL A 169 31.14 43.15 29.05
CA VAL A 169 31.62 44.14 30.00
C VAL A 169 33.10 43.89 30.29
N VAL A 170 33.90 44.96 30.31
CA VAL A 170 35.30 44.88 30.70
C VAL A 170 35.38 44.95 32.23
N THR A 171 35.89 43.87 32.83
CA THR A 171 36.05 43.75 34.28
C THR A 171 37.53 43.65 34.61
N ASN A 172 37.97 44.37 35.66
CA ASN A 172 39.31 44.20 36.20
C ASN A 172 39.37 42.91 37.01
N CYS A 173 40.29 42.02 36.64
CA CYS A 173 40.52 40.75 37.31
C CYS A 173 41.92 40.68 37.91
N VAL A 174 42.07 39.80 38.91
CA VAL A 174 43.33 39.49 39.58
C VAL A 174 43.53 37.97 39.55
N ASP A 175 44.75 37.53 39.25
CA ASP A 175 45.12 36.12 39.30
C ASP A 175 45.45 35.71 40.74
N MET A 176 44.49 35.07 41.40
CA MET A 176 44.63 34.64 42.79
C MET A 176 45.56 33.42 42.94
N ARG A 177 45.87 32.70 41.85
CA ARG A 177 46.79 31.54 41.87
C ARG A 177 48.19 31.97 42.28
N THR A 178 48.62 33.16 41.87
CA THR A 178 49.92 33.74 42.26
C THR A 178 50.02 33.99 43.77
N VAL A 179 48.91 34.39 44.42
CA VAL A 179 48.80 34.57 45.87
C VAL A 179 48.92 33.23 46.59
N PHE A 180 48.16 32.23 46.16
CA PHE A 180 48.22 30.89 46.74
C PHE A 180 49.60 30.24 46.56
N ALA A 181 50.23 30.41 45.40
CA ALA A 181 51.59 29.94 45.15
C ALA A 181 52.60 30.61 46.09
N ALA A 182 52.50 31.93 46.31
CA ALA A 182 53.37 32.66 47.22
C ALA A 182 53.12 32.32 48.70
N MET A 183 51.86 32.09 49.11
CA MET A 183 51.51 31.62 50.45
C MET A 183 52.02 30.20 50.73
N LYS A 184 52.00 29.32 49.72
CA LYS A 184 52.62 27.99 49.79
C LYS A 184 54.14 28.09 49.92
N ALA A 185 54.78 28.95 49.13
CA ALA A 185 56.23 29.14 49.14
C ALA A 185 56.77 29.76 50.45
N SER A 186 56.00 30.65 51.07
CA SER A 186 56.34 31.27 52.37
C SER A 186 56.00 30.37 53.58
N GLY A 187 55.36 29.22 53.36
CA GLY A 187 54.91 28.31 54.43
C GLY A 187 53.71 28.82 55.23
N ALA A 188 53.07 29.91 54.79
CA ALA A 188 51.88 30.49 55.42
C ALA A 188 50.62 29.62 55.22
N MET A 189 50.62 28.76 54.20
CA MET A 189 49.54 27.81 53.92
C MET A 189 50.12 26.45 53.55
N THR A 190 49.59 25.37 54.13
CA THR A 190 50.02 24.00 53.82
C THR A 190 49.29 23.44 52.61
N GLU A 191 49.88 22.43 51.94
CA GLU A 191 49.24 21.74 50.81
C GLU A 191 47.90 21.09 51.21
N GLU A 192 47.81 20.60 52.44
CA GLU A 192 46.57 20.06 53.02
C GLU A 192 45.48 21.13 53.18
N GLN A 193 45.85 22.38 53.51
CA GLN A 193 44.91 23.50 53.57
C GLN A 193 44.40 23.91 52.18
N ILE A 194 45.26 23.93 51.16
CA ILE A 194 44.86 24.20 49.77
C ILE A 194 43.92 23.10 49.26
N LEU A 195 44.24 21.83 49.52
CA LEU A 195 43.39 20.70 49.13
C LEU A 195 42.06 20.68 49.91
N SER A 196 42.02 21.17 51.15
CA SER A 196 40.75 21.28 51.91
C SER A 196 39.75 22.24 51.26
N MET A 197 40.22 23.26 50.52
CA MET A 197 39.36 24.17 49.77
C MET A 197 38.63 23.46 48.62
N ARG A 198 39.20 22.35 48.10
CA ARG A 198 38.55 21.53 47.06
C ARG A 198 37.26 20.92 47.55
N ALA A 199 37.16 20.51 48.81
CA ALA A 199 35.94 19.89 49.33
C ALA A 199 34.77 20.89 49.29
N THR A 200 35.01 22.15 49.66
CA THR A 200 33.99 23.21 49.63
C THR A 200 33.59 23.59 48.20
N VAL A 201 34.54 23.61 47.26
CA VAL A 201 34.26 23.92 45.86
C VAL A 201 33.60 22.73 45.15
N SER A 202 33.98 21.49 45.49
CA SER A 202 33.31 20.26 45.04
C SER A 202 31.84 20.26 45.43
N ASP A 203 31.50 20.58 46.68
CA ASP A 203 30.10 20.65 47.12
C ASP A 203 29.28 21.69 46.31
N THR A 204 29.92 22.79 45.91
CA THR A 204 29.28 23.83 45.10
C THR A 204 29.11 23.36 43.65
N ILE A 205 30.12 22.70 43.09
CA ILE A 205 30.12 22.14 41.74
C ILE A 205 29.14 20.96 41.61
N ASP A 206 28.97 20.16 42.66
CA ASP A 206 28.00 19.07 42.71
C ASP A 206 26.55 19.59 42.67
N THR A 207 26.32 20.85 43.05
CA THR A 207 25.03 21.53 42.84
C THR A 207 24.86 22.09 41.42
N MET A 208 25.95 22.25 40.68
CA MET A 208 25.94 22.62 39.26
C MET A 208 25.74 21.37 38.40
N GLY A 209 24.94 21.47 37.34
CA GLY A 209 24.74 20.34 36.44
C GLY A 209 26.04 19.94 35.73
N SER A 210 26.31 18.64 35.63
CA SER A 210 27.58 18.09 35.09
C SER A 210 27.94 18.59 33.69
N SER A 211 26.96 18.92 32.86
CA SER A 211 27.22 19.47 31.51
C SER A 211 27.77 20.88 31.55
N LEU A 212 27.29 21.72 32.48
CA LEU A 212 27.78 23.08 32.67
C LEU A 212 29.21 23.06 33.22
N VAL A 213 29.48 22.19 34.20
CA VAL A 213 30.83 21.99 34.75
C VAL A 213 31.81 21.59 33.63
N LYS A 214 31.43 20.62 32.80
CA LYS A 214 32.25 20.21 31.65
C LYS A 214 32.46 21.34 30.63
N SER A 215 31.42 22.10 30.28
CA SER A 215 31.53 23.25 29.38
C SER A 215 32.46 24.34 29.94
N MET A 216 32.44 24.60 31.25
CA MET A 216 33.38 25.52 31.90
C MET A 216 34.83 24.99 31.84
N GLY A 217 35.03 23.68 32.00
CA GLY A 217 36.34 23.04 31.80
C GLY A 217 36.84 23.17 30.35
N ILE A 218 35.95 23.05 29.37
CA ILE A 218 36.32 23.27 27.96
C ILE A 218 36.63 24.75 27.69
N ALA A 219 35.92 25.68 28.34
CA ALA A 219 36.24 27.11 28.26
C ALA A 219 37.66 27.41 28.80
N TYR A 220 38.10 26.69 29.84
CA TYR A 220 39.49 26.72 30.30
C TYR A 220 40.47 26.24 29.22
N ALA A 221 40.19 25.10 28.59
CA ALA A 221 41.02 24.57 27.50
C ALA A 221 41.16 25.59 26.35
N VAL A 222 40.04 26.15 25.89
CA VAL A 222 40.01 27.19 24.86
C VAL A 222 40.84 28.42 25.26
N SER A 223 40.75 28.85 26.52
CA SER A 223 41.53 29.97 27.03
C SER A 223 43.03 29.69 26.99
N CYS A 224 43.45 28.49 27.43
CA CYS A 224 44.85 28.07 27.42
C CYS A 224 45.41 27.95 26.00
N ASP A 225 44.66 27.29 25.11
CA ASP A 225 45.03 27.11 23.72
C ASP A 225 45.19 28.46 22.99
N THR A 226 44.27 29.40 23.25
CA THR A 226 44.36 30.77 22.72
C THR A 226 45.63 31.47 23.23
N ALA A 227 45.94 31.36 24.53
CA ALA A 227 47.14 31.95 25.12
C ALA A 227 48.44 31.29 24.60
N ALA A 228 48.41 30.00 24.28
CA ALA A 228 49.52 29.24 23.69
C ALA A 228 49.67 29.48 22.16
N GLY A 229 48.84 30.32 21.55
CA GLY A 229 48.91 30.69 20.14
C GLY A 229 48.27 29.69 19.18
N VAL A 230 47.39 28.80 19.66
CA VAL A 230 46.59 27.90 18.83
C VAL A 230 45.48 28.71 18.14
N ASP A 231 45.33 28.50 16.83
CA ASP A 231 44.27 29.14 16.03
C ASP A 231 42.93 28.44 16.26
N ILE A 232 42.20 28.89 17.30
CA ILE A 232 40.89 28.35 17.69
C ILE A 232 39.86 28.48 16.55
N ASP A 233 39.91 29.55 15.76
CA ASP A 233 38.99 29.73 14.63
C ASP A 233 39.22 28.65 13.56
N LYS A 234 40.48 28.26 13.34
CA LYS A 234 40.82 27.14 12.46
C LYS A 234 40.39 25.78 13.04
N VAL A 235 40.53 25.57 14.34
CA VAL A 235 40.02 24.36 15.02
C VAL A 235 38.51 24.26 14.85
N GLN A 236 37.79 25.34 15.15
CA GLN A 236 36.35 25.43 14.99
C GLN A 236 35.89 25.16 13.55
N THR A 237 36.47 25.85 12.58
CA THR A 237 36.09 25.71 11.17
C THR A 237 36.40 24.30 10.63
N SER A 238 37.54 23.71 11.01
CA SER A 238 37.90 22.33 10.66
C SER A 238 36.87 21.33 11.23
N TYR A 239 36.51 21.49 12.50
CA TYR A 239 35.49 20.68 13.14
C TYR A 239 34.14 20.77 12.41
N LEU A 240 33.66 22.00 12.15
CA LEU A 240 32.39 22.24 11.45
C LEU A 240 32.37 21.63 10.05
N TRP A 241 33.44 21.76 9.26
CA TRP A 241 33.54 21.12 7.95
C TRP A 241 33.54 19.60 8.03
N SER A 242 34.22 19.02 9.02
CA SER A 242 34.26 17.57 9.22
C SER A 242 32.90 17.02 9.64
N ALA A 243 32.21 17.69 10.58
CA ALA A 243 30.90 17.31 11.08
C ALA A 243 29.82 17.50 10.00
N GLY A 244 29.83 18.65 9.32
CA GLY A 244 28.95 18.93 8.19
C GLY A 244 29.16 17.95 7.02
N GLY A 245 30.41 17.61 6.70
CA GLY A 245 30.76 16.60 5.70
C GLY A 245 30.21 15.22 6.05
N ARG A 246 30.31 14.79 7.32
CA ARG A 246 29.70 13.54 7.81
C ARG A 246 28.18 13.56 7.68
N MET A 247 27.52 14.67 8.02
CA MET A 247 26.06 14.81 7.84
C MET A 247 25.64 14.70 6.37
N VAL A 248 26.34 15.37 5.45
CA VAL A 248 26.07 15.28 4.02
C VAL A 248 26.27 13.85 3.51
N ALA A 249 27.35 13.18 3.93
CA ALA A 249 27.59 11.78 3.57
C ALA A 249 26.47 10.85 4.08
N MET A 250 25.99 11.03 5.32
CA MET A 250 24.85 10.29 5.86
C MET A 250 23.55 10.56 5.09
N ALA A 251 23.29 11.83 4.74
CA ALA A 251 22.11 12.21 3.95
C ALA A 251 22.15 11.59 2.55
N LEU A 252 23.31 11.54 1.89
CA LEU A 252 23.49 10.88 0.59
C LEU A 252 23.29 9.36 0.71
N LEU A 253 23.88 8.72 1.72
CA LEU A 253 23.71 7.29 1.98
C LEU A 253 22.24 6.95 2.23
N MET A 254 21.55 7.76 3.03
CA MET A 254 20.11 7.67 3.27
C MET A 254 19.31 7.81 1.98
N GLY A 255 19.67 8.77 1.12
CA GLY A 255 19.04 8.99 -0.18
C GLY A 255 19.17 7.76 -1.09
N VAL A 256 20.37 7.19 -1.20
CA VAL A 256 20.62 5.95 -1.96
C VAL A 256 19.81 4.79 -1.39
N ALA A 257 19.83 4.59 -0.07
CA ALA A 257 19.04 3.54 0.59
C ALA A 257 17.54 3.72 0.31
N THR A 258 17.01 4.94 0.41
CA THR A 258 15.60 5.28 0.14
C THR A 258 15.20 4.94 -1.30
N VAL A 259 16.05 5.25 -2.28
CA VAL A 259 15.82 4.94 -3.70
C VAL A 259 15.82 3.42 -3.91
N LEU A 260 16.79 2.71 -3.34
CA LEU A 260 16.87 1.25 -3.45
C LEU A 260 15.68 0.54 -2.81
N VAL A 261 15.26 0.98 -1.61
CA VAL A 261 14.04 0.50 -0.95
C VAL A 261 12.82 0.75 -1.85
N GLY A 262 12.71 1.94 -2.43
CA GLY A 262 11.64 2.28 -3.38
C GLY A 262 11.62 1.36 -4.60
N PHE A 263 12.80 1.11 -5.19
CA PHE A 263 12.95 0.24 -6.35
C PHE A 263 12.56 -1.22 -6.05
N PHE A 264 13.11 -1.81 -4.98
CA PHE A 264 12.78 -3.17 -4.59
C PHE A 264 11.32 -3.31 -4.14
N GLY A 265 10.80 -2.36 -3.36
CA GLY A 265 9.40 -2.33 -2.94
C GLY A 265 8.44 -2.29 -4.12
N ALA A 266 8.71 -1.44 -5.12
CA ALA A 266 7.92 -1.38 -6.35
C ALA A 266 8.01 -2.69 -7.16
N ARG A 267 9.22 -3.26 -7.30
CA ARG A 267 9.44 -4.50 -8.05
C ARG A 267 8.75 -5.70 -7.40
N ILE A 268 8.81 -5.81 -6.07
CA ILE A 268 8.12 -6.88 -5.31
C ILE A 268 6.61 -6.69 -5.41
N GLY A 269 6.09 -5.47 -5.19
CA GLY A 269 4.67 -5.18 -5.33
C GLY A 269 4.12 -5.52 -6.72
N ALA A 270 4.83 -5.10 -7.77
CA ALA A 270 4.47 -5.43 -9.16
C ALA A 270 4.56 -6.93 -9.45
N GLY A 271 5.56 -7.62 -8.90
CA GLY A 271 5.69 -9.08 -9.00
C GLY A 271 4.50 -9.81 -8.39
N ILE A 272 4.07 -9.41 -7.19
CA ILE A 272 2.87 -9.95 -6.53
C ILE A 272 1.63 -9.73 -7.40
N GLY A 273 1.46 -8.52 -7.93
CA GLY A 273 0.36 -8.20 -8.84
C GLY A 273 0.35 -9.06 -10.11
N ARG A 274 1.51 -9.28 -10.72
CA ARG A 274 1.69 -10.15 -11.89
C ARG A 274 1.30 -11.60 -11.59
N ASP A 275 1.80 -12.18 -10.50
CA ASP A 275 1.54 -13.57 -10.15
C ASP A 275 0.08 -13.82 -9.76
N LEU A 276 -0.52 -12.91 -8.98
CA LEU A 276 -1.94 -12.99 -8.64
C LEU A 276 -2.82 -12.89 -9.88
N ARG A 277 -2.48 -12.00 -10.82
CA ARG A 277 -3.24 -11.84 -12.07
C ARG A 277 -3.14 -13.07 -12.94
N GLY A 278 -1.96 -13.67 -13.04
CA GLY A 278 -1.78 -14.94 -13.75
C GLY A 278 -2.61 -16.07 -13.15
N LYS A 279 -2.62 -16.22 -11.81
CA LYS A 279 -3.38 -17.26 -11.12
C LYS A 279 -4.89 -17.09 -11.28
N ILE A 280 -5.42 -15.89 -11.04
CA ILE A 280 -6.86 -15.63 -11.20
C ILE A 280 -7.28 -15.84 -12.64
N PHE A 281 -6.54 -15.29 -13.60
CA PHE A 281 -6.88 -15.44 -15.01
C PHE A 281 -6.86 -16.91 -15.43
N GLY A 282 -5.85 -17.66 -14.99
CA GLY A 282 -5.80 -19.11 -15.21
C GLY A 282 -7.04 -19.82 -14.65
N GLN A 283 -7.42 -19.53 -13.41
CA GLN A 283 -8.57 -20.17 -12.78
C GLN A 283 -9.90 -19.82 -13.44
N VAL A 284 -10.12 -18.54 -13.77
CA VAL A 284 -11.36 -18.06 -14.41
C VAL A 284 -11.58 -18.69 -15.78
N VAL A 285 -10.51 -18.95 -16.54
CA VAL A 285 -10.62 -19.62 -17.85
C VAL A 285 -10.98 -21.10 -17.71
N HIS A 286 -10.71 -21.74 -16.56
CA HIS A 286 -11.08 -23.13 -16.28
C HIS A 286 -12.47 -23.28 -15.66
N PHE A 287 -13.13 -22.20 -15.27
CA PHE A 287 -14.47 -22.26 -14.69
C PHE A 287 -15.52 -22.74 -15.68
N SER A 288 -16.47 -23.53 -15.17
CA SER A 288 -17.70 -23.86 -15.86
C SER A 288 -18.70 -22.69 -15.74
N ASN A 289 -19.85 -22.81 -16.41
CA ASN A 289 -20.90 -21.82 -16.28
C ASN A 289 -21.44 -21.72 -14.84
N ALA A 290 -21.41 -22.80 -14.05
CA ALA A 290 -21.87 -22.77 -12.67
C ALA A 290 -21.04 -21.82 -11.79
N GLU A 291 -19.71 -21.86 -11.92
CA GLU A 291 -18.82 -20.94 -11.18
C GLU A 291 -18.92 -19.50 -11.72
N MET A 292 -19.07 -19.34 -13.03
CA MET A 292 -19.29 -18.03 -13.66
C MET A 292 -20.58 -17.36 -13.15
N ASP A 293 -21.64 -18.14 -12.96
CA ASP A 293 -22.91 -17.65 -12.39
C ASP A 293 -22.79 -17.38 -10.89
N HIS A 294 -22.06 -18.22 -10.14
CA HIS A 294 -21.82 -18.00 -8.70
C HIS A 294 -21.10 -16.67 -8.43
N PHE A 295 -20.03 -16.37 -9.17
CA PHE A 295 -19.29 -15.12 -8.97
C PHE A 295 -19.89 -13.94 -9.73
N SER A 296 -20.56 -14.16 -10.86
CA SER A 296 -20.87 -13.19 -11.92
C SER A 296 -19.63 -12.67 -12.66
N THR A 297 -19.77 -12.45 -13.97
CA THR A 297 -18.70 -11.88 -14.82
C THR A 297 -18.20 -10.52 -14.31
N ALA A 298 -19.08 -9.66 -13.82
CA ALA A 298 -18.72 -8.33 -13.32
C ALA A 298 -17.84 -8.38 -12.06
N SER A 299 -18.13 -9.31 -11.15
CA SER A 299 -17.31 -9.54 -9.95
C SER A 299 -15.93 -10.08 -10.33
N LEU A 300 -15.87 -11.07 -11.23
CA LEU A 300 -14.60 -11.64 -11.69
C LEU A 300 -13.69 -10.60 -12.37
N ILE A 301 -14.26 -9.68 -13.15
CA ILE A 301 -13.52 -8.54 -13.72
C ILE A 301 -12.92 -7.68 -12.60
N THR A 302 -13.73 -7.31 -11.60
CA THR A 302 -13.28 -6.47 -10.48
C THR A 302 -12.20 -7.15 -9.65
N ARG A 303 -12.37 -8.45 -9.37
CA ARG A 303 -11.39 -9.29 -8.64
C ARG A 303 -10.09 -9.46 -9.41
N SER A 304 -10.14 -9.50 -10.75
CA SER A 304 -8.97 -9.63 -11.63
C SER A 304 -8.22 -8.31 -11.89
N THR A 305 -8.83 -7.18 -11.53
CA THR A 305 -8.31 -5.84 -11.84
C THR A 305 -8.07 -5.03 -10.56
N ASN A 306 -9.11 -4.41 -10.03
CA ASN A 306 -9.06 -3.47 -8.90
C ASN A 306 -8.53 -4.12 -7.62
N ASP A 307 -8.98 -5.34 -7.30
CA ASP A 307 -8.54 -6.02 -6.07
C ASP A 307 -7.05 -6.36 -6.11
N ILE A 308 -6.56 -6.82 -7.27
CA ILE A 308 -5.13 -7.09 -7.47
C ILE A 308 -4.33 -5.80 -7.34
N GLN A 309 -4.79 -4.70 -7.96
CA GLN A 309 -4.14 -3.40 -7.85
C GLN A 309 -4.08 -2.92 -6.40
N GLN A 310 -5.14 -3.14 -5.62
CA GLN A 310 -5.17 -2.79 -4.21
C GLN A 310 -4.16 -3.59 -3.40
N ILE A 311 -4.05 -4.91 -3.61
CA ILE A 311 -3.03 -5.74 -2.96
C ILE A 311 -1.62 -5.31 -3.37
N GLN A 312 -1.40 -5.05 -4.66
CA GLN A 312 -0.12 -4.58 -5.19
C GLN A 312 0.31 -3.27 -4.52
N MET A 313 -0.59 -2.28 -4.47
CA MET A 313 -0.32 -0.98 -3.86
C MET A 313 -0.03 -1.11 -2.37
N VAL A 314 -0.87 -1.84 -1.62
CA VAL A 314 -0.67 -2.04 -0.18
C VAL A 314 0.61 -2.82 0.10
N SER A 315 0.96 -3.81 -0.71
CA SER A 315 2.23 -4.55 -0.55
C SER A 315 3.42 -3.62 -0.75
N ALA A 316 3.41 -2.76 -1.79
CA ALA A 316 4.49 -1.81 -2.04
C ALA A 316 4.63 -0.76 -0.91
N VAL A 317 3.51 -0.21 -0.43
CA VAL A 317 3.50 0.74 0.70
C VAL A 317 3.95 0.06 1.99
N MET A 318 3.54 -1.19 2.22
CA MET A 318 3.91 -1.96 3.40
C MET A 318 5.41 -2.21 3.47
N ILE A 319 6.01 -2.62 2.35
CA ILE A 319 7.44 -2.87 2.28
C ILE A 319 8.25 -1.58 2.50
N ARG A 320 7.76 -0.42 2.03
CA ARG A 320 8.51 0.85 2.10
C ARG A 320 8.26 1.65 3.37
N MET A 321 7.04 2.12 3.56
CA MET A 321 6.71 3.08 4.63
C MET A 321 6.42 2.39 5.96
N VAL A 322 5.73 1.25 5.89
CA VAL A 322 5.21 0.57 7.09
C VAL A 322 6.31 -0.17 7.81
N ALA A 323 7.18 -0.87 7.08
CA ALA A 323 8.34 -1.51 7.68
C ALA A 323 9.31 -0.47 8.25
N TYR A 324 9.41 0.72 7.62
CA TYR A 324 10.25 1.82 8.10
C TYR A 324 9.77 2.42 9.44
N ALA A 325 8.46 2.64 9.58
CA ALA A 325 7.90 3.37 10.72
C ALA A 325 8.26 2.77 12.09
N PRO A 326 8.11 1.46 12.37
CA PRO A 326 8.55 0.87 13.64
C PRO A 326 10.05 0.96 13.86
N ILE A 327 10.87 0.79 12.83
CA ILE A 327 12.34 0.88 12.93
C ILE A 327 12.72 2.29 13.37
N LEU A 328 12.14 3.31 12.73
CA LEU A 328 12.37 4.72 13.05
C LEU A 328 11.82 5.08 14.44
N GLY A 329 10.59 4.66 14.76
CA GLY A 329 9.95 4.96 16.04
C GLY A 329 10.68 4.32 17.24
N ILE A 330 11.02 3.04 17.14
CA ILE A 330 11.79 2.34 18.19
C ILE A 330 13.19 2.94 18.29
N GLY A 331 13.87 3.17 17.16
CA GLY A 331 15.20 3.76 17.16
C GLY A 331 15.23 5.19 17.71
N GLY A 332 14.21 6.01 17.44
CA GLY A 332 14.04 7.33 18.04
C GLY A 332 13.87 7.28 19.55
N VAL A 333 13.02 6.37 20.05
CA VAL A 333 12.84 6.16 21.49
C VAL A 333 14.16 5.73 22.15
N LEU A 334 14.90 4.81 21.53
CA LEU A 334 16.21 4.36 22.03
C LEU A 334 17.22 5.52 22.10
N LYS A 335 17.28 6.38 21.07
CA LYS A 335 18.15 7.56 21.06
C LYS A 335 17.79 8.56 22.16
N ILE A 336 16.51 8.74 22.44
CA ILE A 336 16.05 9.64 23.50
C ILE A 336 16.36 9.11 24.90
N ILE A 337 16.30 7.79 25.10
CA ILE A 337 16.70 7.21 26.38
C ILE A 337 18.21 7.40 26.59
N GLN A 338 19.01 7.30 25.52
CA GLN A 338 20.46 7.50 25.56
C GLN A 338 20.87 8.94 25.90
N THR A 339 20.06 9.96 25.59
CA THR A 339 20.39 11.36 25.95
C THR A 339 20.27 11.64 27.45
N GLY A 340 19.71 10.74 28.26
CA GLY A 340 19.64 10.89 29.72
C GLY A 340 18.75 12.04 30.21
N ALA A 341 18.09 12.77 29.31
CA ALA A 341 17.41 14.02 29.63
C ALA A 341 16.16 13.86 30.52
N GLY A 342 15.64 12.65 30.71
CA GLY A 342 14.44 12.38 31.54
C GLY A 342 13.13 12.96 30.98
N MET A 343 13.12 13.43 29.73
CA MET A 343 11.96 14.09 29.10
C MET A 343 11.06 13.15 28.28
N GLY A 344 11.32 11.84 28.30
CA GLY A 344 10.58 10.86 27.48
C GLY A 344 9.06 10.82 27.75
N TRP A 345 8.61 11.24 28.94
CA TRP A 345 7.19 11.31 29.29
C TRP A 345 6.40 12.28 28.40
N ILE A 346 7.03 13.36 27.92
CA ILE A 346 6.40 14.37 27.04
C ILE A 346 5.96 13.71 25.72
N ILE A 347 6.78 12.79 25.21
CA ILE A 347 6.51 12.09 23.96
C ILE A 347 5.40 11.07 24.15
N ILE A 348 5.41 10.34 25.27
CA ILE A 348 4.32 9.41 25.60
C ILE A 348 2.99 10.17 25.68
N LEU A 349 2.97 11.32 26.37
CA LEU A 349 1.80 12.18 26.44
C LEU A 349 1.35 12.64 25.05
N ALA A 350 2.28 13.08 24.20
CA ALA A 350 1.96 13.51 22.83
C ALA A 350 1.36 12.37 22.00
N ILE A 351 1.94 11.16 22.05
CA ILE A 351 1.39 9.99 21.35
C ILE A 351 -0.02 9.67 21.83
N LEU A 352 -0.29 9.73 23.15
CA LEU A 352 -1.63 9.50 23.70
C LEU A 352 -2.64 10.56 23.23
N VAL A 353 -2.25 11.84 23.22
CA VAL A 353 -3.09 12.94 22.72
C VAL A 353 -3.40 12.76 21.24
N ILE A 354 -2.38 12.42 20.43
CA ILE A 354 -2.55 12.17 18.99
C ILE A 354 -3.47 10.98 18.74
N LEU A 355 -3.28 9.89 19.47
CA LEU A 355 -4.15 8.72 19.39
C LEU A 355 -5.59 9.04 19.71
N GLY A 356 -5.82 9.75 20.83
CA GLY A 356 -7.16 10.21 21.21
C GLY A 356 -7.77 11.09 20.14
N TYR A 357 -7.01 12.05 19.61
CA TYR A 357 -7.45 12.97 18.56
C TYR A 357 -7.85 12.24 17.27
N VAL A 358 -6.99 11.35 16.77
CA VAL A 358 -7.27 10.57 15.56
C VAL A 358 -8.45 9.61 15.77
N MET A 359 -8.53 8.96 16.95
CA MET A 359 -9.64 8.06 17.28
C MET A 359 -10.99 8.80 17.30
N VAL A 360 -11.04 10.01 17.86
CA VAL A 360 -12.25 10.85 17.86
C VAL A 360 -12.63 11.23 16.43
N LEU A 361 -11.69 11.73 15.62
CA LEU A 361 -11.95 12.07 14.21
C LEU A 361 -12.46 10.86 13.40
N MET A 362 -11.80 9.71 13.55
CA MET A 362 -12.14 8.49 12.82
C MET A 362 -13.48 7.91 13.27
N SER A 363 -13.81 7.94 14.55
CA SER A 363 -15.11 7.45 15.04
C SER A 363 -16.29 8.27 14.49
N VAL A 364 -16.12 9.58 14.32
CA VAL A 364 -17.11 10.48 13.71
C VAL A 364 -17.20 10.27 12.19
N THR A 365 -16.07 10.07 11.52
CA THR A 365 -16.00 10.07 10.05
C THR A 365 -16.25 8.68 9.43
N MET A 366 -15.82 7.59 10.07
CA MET A 366 -15.90 6.23 9.53
C MET A 366 -17.33 5.78 9.16
N PRO A 367 -18.39 6.06 9.96
CA PRO A 367 -19.76 5.75 9.56
C PRO A 367 -20.19 6.49 8.29
N ARG A 368 -19.79 7.76 8.14
CA ARG A 368 -20.10 8.59 6.96
C ARG A 368 -19.29 8.16 5.74
N PHE A 369 -18.05 7.71 5.89
CA PHE A 369 -17.28 7.07 4.82
C PHE A 369 -17.97 5.82 4.29
N LYS A 370 -18.52 4.98 5.16
CA LYS A 370 -19.31 3.80 4.74
C LYS A 370 -20.59 4.20 4.00
N LEU A 371 -21.28 5.24 4.47
CA LEU A 371 -22.48 5.77 3.80
C LEU A 371 -22.15 6.36 2.43
N MET A 372 -21.04 7.11 2.32
CA MET A 372 -20.57 7.72 1.08
C MET A 372 -20.43 6.68 -0.04
N GLN A 373 -19.91 5.49 0.27
CA GLN A 373 -19.76 4.43 -0.73
C GLN A 373 -21.12 3.95 -1.26
N LYS A 374 -22.13 3.76 -0.39
CA LYS A 374 -23.50 3.43 -0.82
C LYS A 374 -24.14 4.53 -1.66
N LEU A 375 -23.85 5.80 -1.36
CA LEU A 375 -24.37 6.95 -2.13
C LEU A 375 -23.70 7.07 -3.50
N VAL A 376 -22.41 6.74 -3.60
CA VAL A 376 -21.70 6.61 -4.88
C VAL A 376 -22.33 5.49 -5.74
N ASP A 377 -22.67 4.36 -5.13
CA ASP A 377 -23.36 3.28 -5.84
C ASP A 377 -24.75 3.72 -6.32
N LYS A 378 -25.51 4.45 -5.47
CA LYS A 378 -26.83 5.00 -5.83
C LYS A 378 -26.75 5.97 -7.01
N ILE A 379 -25.81 6.93 -7.02
CA ILE A 379 -25.66 7.88 -8.13
C ILE A 379 -25.23 7.18 -9.42
N ASN A 380 -24.35 6.17 -9.33
CA ASN A 380 -23.93 5.36 -10.47
C ASN A 380 -25.09 4.53 -11.05
N LEU A 381 -25.95 3.98 -10.18
CA LEU A 381 -27.15 3.25 -10.58
C LEU A 381 -28.11 4.17 -11.34
N VAL A 382 -28.48 5.31 -10.74
CA VAL A 382 -29.38 6.28 -11.37
C VAL A 382 -28.82 6.76 -12.71
N SER A 383 -27.53 7.08 -12.77
CA SER A 383 -26.86 7.48 -14.01
C SER A 383 -26.96 6.41 -15.10
N ARG A 384 -26.75 5.14 -14.72
CA ARG A 384 -26.82 4.01 -15.66
C ARG A 384 -28.24 3.78 -16.16
N GLU A 385 -29.24 3.86 -15.29
CA GLU A 385 -30.66 3.76 -15.67
C GLU A 385 -31.05 4.87 -16.64
N ILE A 386 -30.65 6.12 -16.37
CA ILE A 386 -30.92 7.26 -17.26
C ILE A 386 -30.26 7.07 -18.62
N LEU A 387 -28.98 6.68 -18.67
CA LEU A 387 -28.26 6.49 -19.92
C LEU A 387 -28.81 5.32 -20.75
N THR A 388 -29.15 4.20 -20.09
CA THR A 388 -29.71 3.01 -20.75
C THR A 388 -31.15 3.25 -21.20
N GLY A 389 -31.93 3.97 -20.39
CA GLY A 389 -33.33 4.29 -20.63
C GLY A 389 -33.56 5.60 -21.38
N LEU A 390 -32.51 6.25 -21.90
CA LEU A 390 -32.61 7.63 -22.41
C LEU A 390 -33.68 7.77 -23.51
N SER A 391 -33.76 6.79 -24.42
CA SER A 391 -34.78 6.77 -25.47
C SER A 391 -36.20 6.66 -24.91
N VAL A 392 -36.39 5.88 -23.83
CA VAL A 392 -37.68 5.74 -23.15
C VAL A 392 -38.03 7.04 -22.43
N ILE A 393 -37.10 7.60 -21.67
CA ILE A 393 -37.29 8.86 -20.94
C ILE A 393 -37.73 9.98 -21.90
N ARG A 394 -37.05 10.11 -23.05
CA ARG A 394 -37.39 11.08 -24.11
C ARG A 394 -38.75 10.80 -24.76
N ALA A 395 -39.05 9.53 -25.05
CA ALA A 395 -40.32 9.16 -25.65
C ALA A 395 -41.52 9.47 -24.73
N PHE A 396 -41.32 9.39 -23.41
CA PHE A 396 -42.35 9.69 -22.41
C PHE A 396 -42.27 11.12 -21.83
N GLY A 397 -41.32 11.97 -22.27
CA GLY A 397 -41.17 13.35 -21.81
C GLY A 397 -40.86 13.48 -20.30
N ARG A 398 -40.10 12.54 -19.74
CA ARG A 398 -39.84 12.41 -18.29
C ARG A 398 -38.48 12.95 -17.86
N GLU A 399 -37.81 13.74 -18.70
CA GLU A 399 -36.45 14.24 -18.45
C GLU A 399 -36.33 15.01 -17.12
N THR A 400 -37.27 15.91 -16.83
CA THR A 400 -37.25 16.72 -15.61
C THR A 400 -37.40 15.89 -14.33
N GLU A 401 -38.16 14.79 -14.38
CA GLU A 401 -38.33 13.90 -13.23
C GLU A 401 -37.05 13.10 -12.97
N GLU A 402 -36.41 12.61 -14.03
CA GLU A 402 -35.14 11.89 -13.94
C GLU A 402 -33.98 12.82 -13.56
N GLU A 403 -33.99 14.08 -14.01
CA GLU A 403 -33.06 15.12 -13.57
C GLU A 403 -33.20 15.36 -12.06
N LYS A 404 -34.43 15.46 -11.54
CA LYS A 404 -34.68 15.60 -10.11
C LYS A 404 -34.20 14.37 -9.33
N ARG A 405 -34.46 13.16 -9.85
CA ARG A 405 -34.00 11.90 -9.23
C ARG A 405 -32.47 11.83 -9.15
N PHE A 406 -31.78 12.28 -10.19
CA PHE A 406 -30.33 12.40 -10.19
C PHE A 406 -29.85 13.47 -9.20
N ASP A 407 -30.46 14.65 -9.20
CA ASP A 407 -30.09 15.76 -8.32
C ASP A 407 -30.27 15.40 -6.83
N ASP A 408 -31.33 14.67 -6.47
CA ASP A 408 -31.53 14.16 -5.10
C ASP A 408 -30.40 13.21 -4.68
N ALA A 409 -30.04 12.24 -5.53
CA ALA A 409 -28.91 11.35 -5.27
C ALA A 409 -27.58 12.10 -5.17
N ASN A 410 -27.38 13.11 -6.01
CA ASN A 410 -26.18 13.95 -6.00
C ASN A 410 -26.09 14.84 -4.75
N LYS A 411 -27.21 15.42 -4.30
CA LYS A 411 -27.28 16.21 -3.06
C LYS A 411 -26.99 15.37 -1.82
N ASP A 412 -27.50 14.14 -1.75
CA ASP A 412 -27.21 13.22 -0.65
C ASP A 412 -25.71 12.92 -0.57
N LEU A 413 -25.10 12.58 -1.71
CA LEU A 413 -23.66 12.33 -1.82
C LEU A 413 -22.85 13.58 -1.44
N THR A 414 -23.22 14.74 -1.99
CA THR A 414 -22.54 16.01 -1.74
C THR A 414 -22.56 16.39 -0.26
N LYS A 415 -23.72 16.30 0.41
CA LYS A 415 -23.83 16.60 1.85
C LYS A 415 -22.93 15.68 2.69
N THR A 416 -22.92 14.39 2.37
CA THR A 416 -22.10 13.40 3.09
C THR A 416 -20.61 13.62 2.86
N MET A 417 -20.22 13.93 1.61
CA MET A 417 -18.84 14.20 1.23
C MET A 417 -18.33 15.50 1.85
N LEU A 418 -19.12 16.59 1.83
CA LEU A 418 -18.76 17.86 2.48
C LEU A 418 -18.57 17.70 3.98
N PHE A 419 -19.46 16.97 4.67
CA PHE A 419 -19.29 16.69 6.10
C PHE A 419 -17.98 15.94 6.36
N THR A 420 -17.76 14.83 5.63
CA THR A 420 -16.57 13.98 5.79
C THR A 420 -15.29 14.78 5.53
N ASN A 421 -15.25 15.52 4.42
CA ASN A 421 -14.09 16.35 4.08
C ASN A 421 -13.87 17.45 5.10
N ARG A 422 -14.90 18.14 5.58
CA ARG A 422 -14.75 19.22 6.56
C ARG A 422 -14.19 18.71 7.88
N VAL A 423 -14.61 17.52 8.35
CA VAL A 423 -14.03 16.87 9.54
C VAL A 423 -12.58 16.49 9.27
N MET A 424 -12.28 15.87 8.13
CA MET A 424 -10.92 15.45 7.76
C MET A 424 -9.97 16.63 7.49
N THR A 425 -10.46 17.79 7.09
CA THR A 425 -9.65 19.01 6.94
C THR A 425 -9.03 19.43 8.26
N PHE A 426 -9.65 19.15 9.41
CA PHE A 426 -9.04 19.42 10.72
C PHE A 426 -7.90 18.47 11.06
N MET A 427 -7.79 17.31 10.41
CA MET A 427 -6.75 16.32 10.73
C MET A 427 -5.35 16.92 10.61
N MET A 428 -5.00 17.55 9.49
CA MET A 428 -3.66 18.12 9.29
C MET A 428 -3.36 19.31 10.21
N PRO A 429 -4.20 20.37 10.31
CA PRO A 429 -3.97 21.48 11.22
C PRO A 429 -3.97 21.06 12.69
N GLY A 430 -4.85 20.14 13.11
CA GLY A 430 -4.88 19.63 14.48
C GLY A 430 -3.60 18.86 14.81
N MET A 431 -3.11 18.04 13.88
CA MET A 431 -1.82 17.37 14.02
C MET A 431 -0.66 18.37 14.13
N MET A 432 -0.61 19.38 13.26
CA MET A 432 0.41 20.43 13.31
C MET A 432 0.36 21.21 14.62
N LEU A 433 -0.84 21.53 15.13
CA LEU A 433 -1.02 22.19 16.42
C LEU A 433 -0.45 21.34 17.55
N ILE A 434 -0.76 20.04 17.60
CA ILE A 434 -0.21 19.14 18.63
C ILE A 434 1.32 19.07 18.53
N MET A 435 1.89 19.00 17.33
CA MET A 435 3.34 18.99 17.11
C MET A 435 4.02 20.28 17.56
N ASN A 436 3.41 21.43 17.28
CA ASN A 436 3.92 22.72 17.72
C ASN A 436 3.81 22.86 19.24
N LEU A 437 2.70 22.44 19.86
CA LEU A 437 2.55 22.41 21.31
C LEU A 437 3.55 21.45 21.98
N LEU A 438 3.81 20.30 21.36
CA LEU A 438 4.87 19.37 21.79
C LEU A 438 6.24 20.07 21.74
N THR A 439 6.56 20.75 20.65
CA THR A 439 7.82 21.50 20.52
C THR A 439 7.94 22.58 21.59
N VAL A 440 6.88 23.37 21.83
CA VAL A 440 6.84 24.37 22.90
C VAL A 440 7.02 23.71 24.27
N GLY A 441 6.39 22.56 24.53
CA GLY A 441 6.54 21.83 25.78
C GLY A 441 7.97 21.30 26.00
N ILE A 442 8.61 20.80 24.94
CA ILE A 442 10.02 20.37 24.98
C ILE A 442 10.93 21.56 25.24
N VAL A 443 10.73 22.68 24.54
CA VAL A 443 11.54 23.90 24.76
C VAL A 443 11.34 24.45 26.17
N TRP A 444 10.10 24.47 26.67
CA TRP A 444 9.80 24.93 28.03
C TRP A 444 10.53 24.13 29.11
N VAL A 445 10.44 22.79 29.05
CA VAL A 445 11.10 21.91 30.02
C VAL A 445 12.62 21.87 29.79
N GLY A 446 13.05 21.89 28.53
CA GLY A 446 14.44 21.92 28.12
C GLY A 446 15.16 23.18 28.59
N ALA A 447 14.53 24.35 28.47
CA ALA A 447 15.09 25.63 28.93
C ALA A 447 15.37 25.61 30.44
N HIS A 448 14.45 25.11 31.27
CA HIS A 448 14.69 24.97 32.72
C HIS A 448 15.82 23.96 33.02
N LYS A 449 16.01 22.94 32.18
CA LYS A 449 17.11 21.97 32.34
C LYS A 449 18.46 22.53 31.90
N ILE A 450 18.47 23.41 30.91
CA ILE A 450 19.65 24.15 30.45
C ILE A 450 20.05 25.16 31.52
N ASP A 451 19.09 25.91 32.07
CA ASP A 451 19.30 26.85 33.18
C ASP A 451 19.88 26.13 34.42
N ALA A 452 19.38 24.93 34.72
CA ALA A 452 19.93 24.07 35.77
C ALA A 452 21.29 23.40 35.42
N GLY A 453 21.88 23.68 34.25
CA GLY A 453 23.15 23.10 33.78
C GLY A 453 23.11 21.59 33.48
N SER A 454 21.93 20.97 33.52
CA SER A 454 21.73 19.52 33.36
C SER A 454 21.60 19.07 31.90
N MET A 455 21.58 20.00 30.96
CA MET A 455 21.35 19.75 29.54
C MET A 455 21.95 20.86 28.66
N GLN A 456 22.47 20.51 27.49
CA GLN A 456 22.96 21.48 26.50
C GLN A 456 21.90 21.83 25.44
N VAL A 457 22.11 22.93 24.72
CA VAL A 457 21.16 23.46 23.73
C VAL A 457 21.04 22.52 22.53
N GLY A 458 22.15 22.00 22.01
CA GLY A 458 22.19 21.03 20.92
C GLY A 458 21.43 19.77 21.27
N SER A 459 21.62 19.24 22.49
CA SER A 459 20.89 18.07 22.99
C SER A 459 19.35 18.29 22.96
N MET A 460 18.89 19.52 23.19
CA MET A 460 17.47 19.87 23.13
C MET A 460 16.98 19.87 21.69
N THR A 461 17.75 20.45 20.76
CA THR A 461 17.40 20.43 19.33
C THR A 461 17.34 19.00 18.76
N ALA A 462 18.26 18.13 19.19
CA ALA A 462 18.26 16.72 18.84
C ALA A 462 17.01 16.02 19.37
N PHE A 463 16.64 16.29 20.62
CA PHE A 463 15.43 15.77 21.24
C PHE A 463 14.16 16.17 20.50
N ILE A 464 14.02 17.44 20.11
CA ILE A 464 12.89 17.94 19.30
C ILE A 464 12.79 17.13 18.00
N THR A 465 13.92 16.94 17.31
CA THR A 465 13.95 16.23 16.03
C THR A 465 13.58 14.76 16.20
N TYR A 466 14.11 14.07 17.21
CA TYR A 466 13.74 12.69 17.52
C TYR A 466 12.26 12.55 17.89
N ALA A 467 11.71 13.47 18.69
CA ALA A 467 10.29 13.49 19.03
C ALA A 467 9.41 13.59 17.77
N MET A 468 9.77 14.48 16.84
CA MET A 468 9.06 14.64 15.57
C MET A 468 9.11 13.35 14.71
N MET A 469 10.27 12.68 14.65
CA MET A 469 10.42 11.40 13.95
C MET A 469 9.52 10.31 14.54
N ILE A 470 9.48 10.18 15.87
CA ILE A 470 8.65 9.19 16.58
C ILE A 470 7.17 9.44 16.28
N VAL A 471 6.73 10.70 16.34
CA VAL A 471 5.34 11.03 16.06
C VAL A 471 5.00 10.76 14.59
N MET A 472 5.87 11.11 13.64
CA MET A 472 5.65 10.80 12.22
C MET A 472 5.59 9.29 11.95
N ALA A 473 6.45 8.50 12.59
CA ALA A 473 6.39 7.04 12.56
C ALA A 473 5.02 6.52 13.04
N PHE A 474 4.53 7.07 14.14
CA PHE A 474 3.23 6.70 14.69
C PHE A 474 2.05 7.06 13.76
N LEU A 475 2.12 8.22 13.10
CA LEU A 475 1.12 8.66 12.13
C LEU A 475 1.07 7.76 10.89
N MET A 476 2.24 7.35 10.39
CA MET A 476 2.32 6.40 9.28
C MET A 476 1.65 5.06 9.64
N LEU A 477 1.87 4.55 10.86
CA LEU A 477 1.19 3.35 11.36
C LEU A 477 -0.32 3.54 11.51
N THR A 478 -0.75 4.73 11.92
CA THR A 478 -2.19 5.02 12.06
C THR A 478 -2.89 5.09 10.70
N ALA A 479 -2.26 5.71 9.68
CA ALA A 479 -2.80 5.76 8.32
C ALA A 479 -2.99 4.36 7.70
N MET A 480 -2.15 3.39 8.08
CA MET A 480 -2.33 2.00 7.65
C MET A 480 -3.62 1.35 8.13
N SER A 481 -4.12 1.72 9.31
CA SER A 481 -5.31 1.11 9.89
C SER A 481 -6.54 1.23 8.98
N ILE A 482 -6.51 2.19 8.04
CA ILE A 482 -7.54 2.42 7.02
C ILE A 482 -7.31 1.57 5.76
N MET A 483 -6.06 1.47 5.29
CA MET A 483 -5.74 0.77 4.04
C MET A 483 -5.76 -0.76 4.20
N LEU A 484 -5.30 -1.24 5.35
CA LEU A 484 -5.06 -2.66 5.60
C LEU A 484 -6.34 -3.51 5.60
N PRO A 485 -7.46 -3.08 6.22
CA PRO A 485 -8.72 -3.84 6.16
C PRO A 485 -9.26 -3.97 4.73
N ARG A 486 -9.12 -2.93 3.90
CA ARG A 486 -9.58 -2.97 2.50
C ARG A 486 -8.79 -3.98 1.69
N ALA A 487 -7.46 -3.98 1.82
CA ALA A 487 -6.61 -4.99 1.18
C ALA A 487 -6.88 -6.41 1.71
N ALA A 488 -7.27 -6.56 2.98
CA ALA A 488 -7.63 -7.86 3.53
C ALA A 488 -8.90 -8.43 2.87
N VAL A 489 -9.94 -7.61 2.65
CA VAL A 489 -11.16 -8.00 1.93
C VAL A 489 -10.87 -8.33 0.47
N ALA A 490 -10.06 -7.52 -0.21
CA ALA A 490 -9.61 -7.81 -1.58
C ALA A 490 -8.85 -9.15 -1.66
N ALA A 491 -7.94 -9.41 -0.71
CA ALA A 491 -7.21 -10.66 -0.64
C ALA A 491 -8.11 -11.87 -0.36
N GLU A 492 -9.20 -11.69 0.38
CA GLU A 492 -10.18 -12.73 0.61
C GLU A 492 -10.99 -13.08 -0.64
N ARG A 493 -11.49 -12.07 -1.36
CA ARG A 493 -12.20 -12.26 -2.64
C ARG A 493 -11.32 -12.89 -3.72
N ILE A 494 -10.03 -12.53 -3.75
CA ILE A 494 -9.07 -13.13 -4.68
C ILE A 494 -8.80 -14.59 -4.32
N ASP A 495 -8.56 -14.89 -3.04
CA ASP A 495 -8.29 -16.25 -2.57
C ASP A 495 -9.50 -17.17 -2.73
N GLU A 496 -10.73 -16.65 -2.61
CA GLU A 496 -11.97 -17.37 -2.92
C GLU A 496 -11.99 -17.87 -4.38
N VAL A 497 -11.61 -17.01 -5.34
CA VAL A 497 -11.55 -17.41 -6.76
C VAL A 497 -10.42 -18.42 -6.99
N ILE A 498 -9.21 -18.15 -6.47
CA ILE A 498 -8.04 -19.02 -6.69
C ILE A 498 -8.24 -20.43 -6.13
N ARG A 499 -9.06 -20.59 -5.09
CA ARG A 499 -9.33 -21.89 -4.45
C ARG A 499 -10.58 -22.58 -4.95
N MET A 500 -11.41 -21.91 -5.75
CA MET A 500 -12.61 -22.53 -6.29
C MET A 500 -12.18 -23.60 -7.30
N GLU A 501 -12.52 -24.84 -7.03
CA GLU A 501 -12.36 -25.94 -8.00
C GLU A 501 -13.50 -25.87 -9.01
N SER A 502 -13.25 -26.24 -10.27
CA SER A 502 -14.34 -26.29 -11.26
C SER A 502 -15.25 -27.47 -10.96
N SER A 503 -16.56 -27.27 -11.06
CA SER A 503 -17.52 -28.38 -10.93
C SER A 503 -17.46 -29.37 -12.10
N ILE A 504 -16.85 -29.00 -13.24
CA ILE A 504 -16.74 -29.86 -14.41
C ILE A 504 -15.26 -30.08 -14.72
N GLU A 505 -14.78 -31.28 -14.39
CA GLU A 505 -13.45 -31.75 -14.74
C GLU A 505 -13.54 -32.97 -15.66
N ASP A 506 -12.49 -33.18 -16.46
CA ASP A 506 -12.30 -34.43 -17.18
C ASP A 506 -12.15 -35.58 -16.16
N ALA A 507 -12.69 -36.75 -16.50
CA ALA A 507 -12.46 -37.94 -15.70
C ALA A 507 -10.96 -38.24 -15.59
N LYS A 508 -10.49 -38.74 -14.43
CA LYS A 508 -9.05 -39.03 -14.20
C LYS A 508 -8.45 -39.94 -15.27
N ASN A 509 -9.24 -40.88 -15.77
CA ASN A 509 -8.91 -41.75 -16.90
C ASN A 509 -10.08 -41.64 -17.88
N PRO A 510 -10.06 -40.66 -18.80
CA PRO A 510 -11.15 -40.47 -19.73
C PRO A 510 -11.12 -41.59 -20.79
N GLU A 511 -12.31 -42.02 -21.20
CA GLU A 511 -12.49 -42.96 -22.29
C GLU A 511 -12.29 -42.25 -23.63
N GLU A 512 -11.57 -42.90 -24.55
CA GLU A 512 -11.51 -42.43 -25.93
C GLU A 512 -12.85 -42.71 -26.63
N LEU A 513 -13.32 -41.71 -27.37
CA LEU A 513 -14.52 -41.86 -28.18
C LEU A 513 -14.26 -42.89 -29.28
N LYS A 514 -14.98 -44.02 -29.24
CA LYS A 514 -14.74 -45.16 -30.14
C LYS A 514 -15.48 -45.04 -31.48
N GLU A 515 -16.61 -44.37 -31.46
CA GLU A 515 -17.48 -44.18 -32.59
C GLU A 515 -17.78 -42.69 -32.74
N HIS A 516 -17.87 -42.20 -33.98
CA HIS A 516 -18.16 -40.80 -34.30
C HIS A 516 -19.43 -40.74 -35.17
N LYS A 517 -20.47 -41.44 -34.73
CA LYS A 517 -21.76 -41.48 -35.42
C LYS A 517 -22.58 -40.25 -35.07
N GLY A 518 -22.50 -39.76 -33.83
CA GLY A 518 -23.19 -38.56 -33.36
C GLY A 518 -24.56 -38.84 -32.75
N VAL A 519 -24.83 -40.06 -32.25
CA VAL A 519 -26.08 -40.41 -31.57
C VAL A 519 -26.06 -39.84 -30.15
N ILE A 520 -26.99 -38.92 -29.86
CA ILE A 520 -27.16 -38.35 -28.52
C ILE A 520 -28.37 -38.98 -27.84
N ARG A 521 -28.20 -39.52 -26.64
CA ARG A 521 -29.30 -40.10 -25.87
C ARG A 521 -29.34 -39.56 -24.44
N PHE A 522 -30.52 -39.11 -24.05
CA PHE A 522 -30.86 -38.73 -22.69
C PHE A 522 -31.59 -39.92 -22.04
N LEU A 523 -31.09 -40.37 -20.89
CA LEU A 523 -31.59 -41.52 -20.14
C LEU A 523 -32.08 -41.06 -18.77
N HIS A 524 -33.40 -40.90 -18.61
CA HIS A 524 -34.05 -40.48 -17.36
C HIS A 524 -33.35 -39.30 -16.69
N VAL A 525 -33.03 -38.27 -17.48
CA VAL A 525 -32.21 -37.14 -17.04
C VAL A 525 -33.00 -36.21 -16.15
N ASN A 526 -32.43 -35.92 -14.98
CA ASN A 526 -32.88 -34.87 -14.08
C ASN A 526 -31.78 -33.82 -13.97
N PHE A 527 -32.15 -32.54 -13.91
CA PHE A 527 -31.20 -31.45 -13.73
C PHE A 527 -31.76 -30.33 -12.86
N ARG A 528 -30.91 -29.87 -11.94
CA ARG A 528 -31.16 -28.73 -11.06
C ARG A 528 -29.96 -27.82 -11.01
N TYR A 529 -30.19 -26.52 -11.24
CA TYR A 529 -29.13 -25.53 -11.04
C TYR A 529 -28.68 -25.49 -9.57
N PRO A 530 -27.40 -25.21 -9.27
CA PRO A 530 -26.93 -25.05 -7.91
C PRO A 530 -27.78 -24.03 -7.13
N GLY A 531 -28.36 -24.45 -6.00
CA GLY A 531 -29.20 -23.60 -5.15
C GLY A 531 -30.67 -23.47 -5.55
N ALA A 532 -31.11 -24.10 -6.64
CA ALA A 532 -32.54 -24.16 -6.97
C ALA A 532 -33.30 -25.14 -6.05
N GLU A 533 -34.57 -24.83 -5.75
CA GLU A 533 -35.42 -25.66 -4.88
C GLU A 533 -35.98 -26.89 -5.60
N ALA A 534 -36.21 -26.79 -6.92
CA ALA A 534 -36.81 -27.82 -7.75
C ALA A 534 -35.99 -28.08 -9.02
N ASP A 535 -36.17 -29.25 -9.61
CA ASP A 535 -35.53 -29.63 -10.86
C ASP A 535 -36.10 -28.79 -12.02
N VAL A 536 -35.21 -28.29 -12.89
CA VAL A 536 -35.59 -27.57 -14.11
C VAL A 536 -35.90 -28.54 -15.24
N LEU A 537 -35.31 -29.74 -15.19
CA LEU A 537 -35.58 -30.85 -16.09
C LEU A 537 -35.84 -32.07 -15.24
N GLU A 538 -36.95 -32.76 -15.48
CA GLU A 538 -37.38 -33.94 -14.73
C GLU A 538 -37.70 -35.08 -15.70
N ASP A 539 -37.06 -36.23 -15.47
CA ASP A 539 -37.24 -37.48 -16.22
C ASP A 539 -37.21 -37.34 -17.75
N ILE A 540 -36.20 -36.65 -18.27
CA ILE A 540 -36.02 -36.46 -19.71
C ILE A 540 -35.46 -37.74 -20.34
N ASP A 541 -36.21 -38.36 -21.26
CA ASP A 541 -35.79 -39.53 -22.05
C ASP A 541 -36.06 -39.36 -23.55
N PHE A 542 -35.00 -39.32 -24.36
CA PHE A 542 -35.09 -39.35 -25.82
C PHE A 542 -33.76 -39.71 -26.49
N THR A 543 -33.81 -39.96 -27.80
CA THR A 543 -32.64 -40.20 -28.64
C THR A 543 -32.72 -39.30 -29.87
N ALA A 544 -31.61 -38.62 -30.18
CA ALA A 544 -31.40 -37.86 -31.41
C ALA A 544 -30.39 -38.61 -32.27
N GLU A 545 -30.77 -38.91 -33.51
CA GLU A 545 -30.03 -39.81 -34.40
C GLU A 545 -29.44 -39.06 -35.60
N PRO A 546 -28.34 -39.56 -36.18
CA PRO A 546 -27.73 -38.98 -37.38
C PRO A 546 -28.70 -38.94 -38.56
N GLY A 547 -28.67 -37.84 -39.31
CA GLY A 547 -29.54 -37.60 -40.44
C GLY A 547 -30.99 -37.27 -40.08
N LYS A 548 -31.32 -37.17 -38.79
CA LYS A 548 -32.63 -36.73 -38.29
C LYS A 548 -32.51 -35.39 -37.58
N THR A 549 -33.54 -34.57 -37.75
CA THR A 549 -33.75 -33.33 -37.00
C THR A 549 -34.63 -33.62 -35.79
N THR A 550 -34.09 -33.42 -34.59
CA THR A 550 -34.84 -33.40 -33.34
C THR A 550 -35.14 -31.96 -32.94
N ALA A 551 -36.39 -31.57 -33.05
CA ALA A 551 -36.88 -30.27 -32.63
C ALA A 551 -37.36 -30.27 -31.18
N ILE A 552 -37.16 -29.17 -30.46
CA ILE A 552 -37.64 -28.95 -29.10
C ILE A 552 -38.48 -27.68 -29.07
N ILE A 553 -39.72 -27.79 -28.61
CA ILE A 553 -40.67 -26.68 -28.50
C ILE A 553 -41.35 -26.67 -27.13
N GLY A 554 -41.74 -25.48 -26.67
CA GLY A 554 -42.40 -25.30 -25.38
C GLY A 554 -42.39 -23.83 -24.96
N SER A 555 -43.12 -23.51 -23.89
CA SER A 555 -43.23 -22.16 -23.33
C SER A 555 -41.89 -21.59 -22.85
N THR A 556 -41.75 -20.26 -22.80
CA THR A 556 -40.55 -19.63 -22.23
C THR A 556 -40.34 -20.09 -20.78
N GLY A 557 -39.11 -20.45 -20.42
CA GLY A 557 -38.77 -20.89 -19.07
C GLY A 557 -38.93 -22.40 -18.80
N CYS A 558 -39.50 -23.21 -19.71
CA CYS A 558 -39.71 -24.64 -19.47
C CYS A 558 -38.44 -25.54 -19.50
N GLY A 559 -37.25 -24.95 -19.61
CA GLY A 559 -35.98 -25.70 -19.57
C GLY A 559 -35.31 -26.02 -20.92
N LYS A 560 -35.81 -25.52 -22.06
CA LYS A 560 -35.26 -25.83 -23.41
C LYS A 560 -33.76 -25.53 -23.55
N SER A 561 -33.33 -24.32 -23.20
CA SER A 561 -31.92 -23.93 -23.27
C SER A 561 -31.06 -24.74 -22.28
N THR A 562 -31.61 -25.07 -21.11
CA THR A 562 -30.96 -25.97 -20.14
C THR A 562 -30.71 -27.34 -20.74
N LEU A 563 -31.71 -27.92 -21.41
CA LEU A 563 -31.62 -29.24 -22.05
C LEU A 563 -30.48 -29.30 -23.07
N VAL A 564 -30.38 -28.28 -23.94
CA VAL A 564 -29.31 -28.25 -24.95
C VAL A 564 -27.94 -27.90 -24.39
N ASN A 565 -27.85 -27.18 -23.27
CA ASN A 565 -26.58 -26.88 -22.59
C ASN A 565 -25.96 -28.13 -21.94
N LEU A 566 -26.73 -29.18 -21.67
CA LEU A 566 -26.22 -30.46 -21.16
C LEU A 566 -25.43 -31.23 -22.23
N ILE A 567 -25.72 -31.04 -23.52
CA ILE A 567 -25.08 -31.77 -24.62
C ILE A 567 -23.56 -31.46 -24.73
N PRO A 568 -23.11 -30.19 -24.77
CA PRO A 568 -21.67 -29.86 -24.72
C PRO A 568 -21.06 -29.94 -23.31
N ARG A 569 -21.77 -30.53 -22.34
CA ARG A 569 -21.38 -30.65 -20.94
C ARG A 569 -20.98 -29.30 -20.34
N LEU A 570 -21.86 -28.29 -20.50
CA LEU A 570 -21.72 -27.00 -19.80
C LEU A 570 -22.24 -27.07 -18.36
N TYR A 571 -23.05 -28.09 -18.09
CA TYR A 571 -23.51 -28.52 -16.78
C TYR A 571 -23.52 -30.05 -16.74
N ASP A 572 -23.24 -30.63 -15.57
CA ASP A 572 -23.46 -32.06 -15.34
C ASP A 572 -24.89 -32.30 -14.83
N VAL A 573 -25.47 -33.43 -15.23
CA VAL A 573 -26.82 -33.85 -14.81
C VAL A 573 -26.85 -34.19 -13.32
N THR A 574 -27.97 -33.91 -12.64
CA THR A 574 -28.15 -34.26 -11.22
C THR A 574 -28.68 -35.69 -11.04
N GLY A 575 -29.34 -36.24 -12.06
CA GLY A 575 -29.77 -37.63 -12.13
C GLY A 575 -29.82 -38.12 -13.58
N GLY A 576 -29.73 -39.44 -13.77
CA GLY A 576 -29.69 -40.05 -15.10
C GLY A 576 -28.33 -39.92 -15.80
N SER A 577 -28.34 -39.98 -17.13
CA SER A 577 -27.12 -39.81 -17.95
C SER A 577 -27.44 -39.27 -19.34
N VAL A 578 -26.49 -38.51 -19.90
CA VAL A 578 -26.45 -38.13 -21.31
C VAL A 578 -25.32 -38.90 -21.94
N THR A 579 -25.58 -39.55 -23.07
CA THR A 579 -24.58 -40.38 -23.76
C THR A 579 -24.37 -39.92 -25.20
N LEU A 580 -23.13 -40.01 -25.66
CA LEU A 580 -22.70 -39.86 -27.04
C LEU A 580 -22.24 -41.22 -27.55
N ASP A 581 -22.89 -41.74 -28.59
CA ASP A 581 -22.59 -43.05 -29.19
C ASP A 581 -22.50 -44.19 -28.15
N GLY A 582 -23.37 -44.11 -27.13
CA GLY A 582 -23.49 -45.08 -26.04
C GLY A 582 -22.51 -44.89 -24.87
N GLN A 583 -21.57 -43.95 -24.96
CA GLN A 583 -20.68 -43.58 -23.86
C GLN A 583 -21.22 -42.38 -23.09
N ASP A 584 -21.19 -42.41 -21.75
CA ASP A 584 -21.59 -41.27 -20.92
C ASP A 584 -20.64 -40.09 -21.14
N ILE A 585 -21.18 -38.89 -21.42
CA ILE A 585 -20.39 -37.69 -21.71
C ILE A 585 -19.48 -37.28 -20.55
N ARG A 586 -19.76 -37.75 -19.32
CA ARG A 586 -18.91 -37.50 -18.15
C ARG A 586 -17.59 -38.28 -18.19
N ASN A 587 -17.53 -39.36 -18.95
CA ASN A 587 -16.34 -40.21 -19.08
C ASN A 587 -15.49 -39.86 -20.31
N ILE A 588 -16.00 -39.03 -21.23
CA ILE A 588 -15.29 -38.61 -22.44
C ILE A 588 -14.50 -37.34 -22.13
N ARG A 589 -13.32 -37.14 -22.75
CA ARG A 589 -12.60 -35.87 -22.66
C ARG A 589 -13.46 -34.74 -23.23
N MET A 590 -13.52 -33.60 -22.54
CA MET A 590 -14.31 -32.45 -22.97
C MET A 590 -13.88 -31.92 -24.34
N GLU A 591 -12.58 -31.98 -24.67
CA GLU A 591 -12.07 -31.59 -26.00
C GLU A 591 -12.70 -32.46 -27.09
N ASP A 592 -12.59 -33.79 -26.96
CA ASP A 592 -13.17 -34.75 -27.93
C ASP A 592 -14.70 -34.60 -28.03
N LEU A 593 -15.40 -34.48 -26.90
CA LEU A 593 -16.85 -34.27 -26.88
C LEU A 593 -17.24 -32.99 -27.61
N ARG A 594 -16.58 -31.88 -27.30
CA ARG A 594 -16.93 -30.58 -27.87
C ARG A 594 -16.52 -30.48 -29.32
N ASP A 595 -15.50 -31.20 -29.78
CA ASP A 595 -15.10 -31.30 -31.19
C ASP A 595 -16.18 -31.94 -32.08
N GLU A 596 -16.95 -32.87 -31.54
CA GLU A 596 -18.11 -33.46 -32.23
C GLU A 596 -19.31 -32.51 -32.35
N ILE A 597 -19.31 -31.38 -31.64
CA ILE A 597 -20.46 -30.48 -31.48
C ILE A 597 -20.21 -29.10 -32.08
N GLY A 598 -21.14 -28.65 -32.91
CA GLY A 598 -21.32 -27.25 -33.30
C GLY A 598 -22.50 -26.65 -32.55
N PHE A 599 -22.19 -25.84 -31.54
CA PHE A 599 -23.19 -25.21 -30.68
C PHE A 599 -23.41 -23.75 -31.07
N VAL A 600 -24.67 -23.37 -31.30
CA VAL A 600 -25.09 -21.98 -31.52
C VAL A 600 -26.05 -21.57 -30.39
N PRO A 601 -25.64 -20.64 -29.51
CA PRO A 601 -26.49 -20.18 -28.41
C PRO A 601 -27.62 -19.25 -28.89
N GLN A 602 -28.65 -19.09 -28.06
CA GLN A 602 -29.78 -18.18 -28.30
C GLN A 602 -29.36 -16.74 -28.65
N LYS A 603 -28.33 -16.23 -27.98
CA LYS A 603 -27.73 -14.93 -28.33
C LYS A 603 -26.38 -15.17 -29.00
N GLY A 604 -26.28 -14.84 -30.28
CA GLY A 604 -25.01 -14.84 -30.99
C GLY A 604 -23.99 -13.93 -30.29
N VAL A 605 -22.81 -14.47 -29.98
CA VAL A 605 -21.68 -13.71 -29.43
C VAL A 605 -20.50 -13.84 -30.39
N LEU A 606 -19.92 -12.69 -30.73
CA LEU A 606 -18.71 -12.57 -31.55
C LEU A 606 -17.58 -11.94 -30.75
N PHE A 607 -16.35 -12.27 -31.13
CA PHE A 607 -15.14 -11.76 -30.52
C PHE A 607 -14.54 -10.63 -31.37
N SER A 608 -13.78 -9.74 -30.73
CA SER A 608 -13.03 -8.71 -31.44
C SER A 608 -12.01 -9.33 -32.39
N GLY A 609 -11.92 -8.80 -33.61
CA GLY A 609 -11.11 -9.35 -34.70
C GLY A 609 -11.80 -9.09 -36.04
N THR A 610 -11.68 -10.01 -36.99
CA THR A 610 -12.36 -9.91 -38.29
C THR A 610 -13.54 -10.87 -38.38
N ILE A 611 -14.35 -10.74 -39.43
CA ILE A 611 -15.38 -11.74 -39.77
C ILE A 611 -14.72 -13.11 -39.99
N ALA A 612 -13.63 -13.17 -40.75
CA ALA A 612 -12.87 -14.39 -41.01
C ALA A 612 -12.35 -15.03 -39.72
N SER A 613 -11.78 -14.26 -38.80
CA SER A 613 -11.25 -14.80 -37.53
C SER A 613 -12.37 -15.36 -36.64
N ASN A 614 -13.57 -14.77 -36.68
CA ASN A 614 -14.73 -15.28 -35.97
C ASN A 614 -15.25 -16.59 -36.56
N LEU A 615 -15.27 -16.73 -37.90
CA LEU A 615 -15.70 -17.97 -38.55
C LEU A 615 -14.68 -19.11 -38.34
N ARG A 616 -13.37 -18.81 -38.40
CA ARG A 616 -12.27 -19.74 -38.05
C ARG A 616 -12.22 -20.13 -36.58
N PHE A 617 -12.98 -19.48 -35.72
CA PHE A 617 -13.01 -19.84 -34.30
C PHE A 617 -13.55 -21.27 -34.10
N GLY A 618 -14.42 -21.76 -35.00
CA GLY A 618 -14.92 -23.14 -34.98
C GLY A 618 -13.92 -24.18 -35.49
N LYS A 619 -13.06 -23.80 -36.44
CA LYS A 619 -11.99 -24.63 -37.03
C LYS A 619 -10.85 -23.71 -37.48
N ARG A 620 -9.75 -23.69 -36.71
CA ARG A 620 -8.67 -22.68 -36.85
C ARG A 620 -7.99 -22.71 -38.21
N ASP A 621 -7.87 -23.91 -38.78
CA ASP A 621 -7.25 -24.21 -40.06
C ASP A 621 -8.25 -24.22 -41.23
N ALA A 622 -9.49 -23.75 -41.03
CA ALA A 622 -10.47 -23.65 -42.10
C ALA A 622 -9.96 -22.74 -43.23
N SER A 623 -10.00 -23.29 -44.45
CA SER A 623 -9.67 -22.61 -45.69
C SER A 623 -10.67 -21.47 -45.98
N ASP A 624 -10.24 -20.50 -46.80
CA ASP A 624 -11.14 -19.41 -47.22
C ASP A 624 -12.40 -19.93 -47.91
N GLU A 625 -12.29 -21.04 -48.65
CA GLU A 625 -13.43 -21.66 -49.33
C GLU A 625 -14.42 -22.30 -48.35
N GLU A 626 -13.94 -22.98 -47.30
CA GLU A 626 -14.81 -23.50 -46.23
C GLU A 626 -15.54 -22.37 -45.49
N ILE A 627 -14.88 -21.24 -45.27
CA ILE A 627 -15.47 -20.07 -44.62
C ILE A 627 -16.53 -19.41 -45.50
N LYS A 628 -16.24 -19.24 -46.80
CA LYS A 628 -17.20 -18.72 -47.78
C LYS A 628 -18.40 -19.63 -47.92
N GLU A 629 -18.19 -20.94 -47.95
CA GLU A 629 -19.26 -21.93 -47.99
C GLU A 629 -20.12 -21.86 -46.73
N ALA A 630 -19.51 -21.82 -45.54
CA ALA A 630 -20.23 -21.69 -44.28
C ALA A 630 -21.03 -20.38 -44.20
N ALA A 631 -20.45 -19.27 -44.67
CA ALA A 631 -21.14 -17.99 -44.78
C ALA A 631 -22.30 -18.03 -45.77
N ALA A 632 -22.15 -18.71 -46.91
CA ALA A 632 -23.22 -18.88 -47.89
C ALA A 632 -24.38 -19.71 -47.33
N ILE A 633 -24.09 -20.82 -46.65
CA ILE A 633 -25.12 -21.65 -46.00
C ILE A 633 -25.86 -20.84 -44.94
N ALA A 634 -25.14 -20.09 -44.11
CA ALA A 634 -25.71 -19.21 -43.10
C ALA A 634 -26.39 -17.96 -43.65
N GLN A 635 -26.48 -17.81 -44.98
CA GLN A 635 -27.05 -16.65 -45.67
C GLN A 635 -26.38 -15.33 -45.26
N ALA A 636 -25.07 -15.37 -44.97
CA ALA A 636 -24.30 -14.23 -44.51
C ALA A 636 -23.52 -13.50 -45.63
N THR A 637 -23.34 -14.15 -46.79
CA THR A 637 -22.50 -13.64 -47.88
C THR A 637 -22.91 -12.25 -48.33
N ASP A 638 -24.20 -11.98 -48.51
CA ASP A 638 -24.69 -10.71 -49.06
C ASP A 638 -24.18 -9.49 -48.27
N PHE A 639 -24.34 -9.50 -46.93
CA PHE A 639 -23.90 -8.37 -46.11
C PHE A 639 -22.39 -8.35 -45.85
N ILE A 640 -21.70 -9.48 -46.02
CA ILE A 640 -20.24 -9.53 -45.95
C ILE A 640 -19.68 -8.85 -47.21
N GLU A 641 -20.20 -9.19 -48.38
CA GLU A 641 -19.76 -8.64 -49.67
C GLU A 641 -20.07 -7.15 -49.84
N GLU A 642 -21.10 -6.64 -49.15
CA GLU A 642 -21.39 -5.20 -49.06
C GLU A 642 -20.33 -4.39 -48.31
N LYS A 643 -19.53 -5.03 -47.44
CA LYS A 643 -18.49 -4.34 -46.68
C LYS A 643 -17.23 -4.13 -47.53
N GLN A 644 -16.57 -2.99 -47.32
CA GLN A 644 -15.36 -2.61 -48.06
C GLN A 644 -14.24 -3.66 -47.95
N GLU A 645 -14.04 -4.25 -46.78
CA GLU A 645 -13.01 -5.26 -46.51
C GLU A 645 -13.55 -6.69 -46.48
N LYS A 646 -14.84 -6.89 -46.82
CA LYS A 646 -15.49 -8.20 -46.87
C LYS A 646 -15.22 -9.04 -45.61
N TYR A 647 -14.61 -10.21 -45.74
CA TYR A 647 -14.29 -11.12 -44.65
C TYR A 647 -13.22 -10.57 -43.68
N ASP A 648 -12.40 -9.62 -44.10
CA ASP A 648 -11.41 -8.97 -43.25
C ASP A 648 -11.99 -7.80 -42.46
N SER A 649 -13.26 -7.46 -42.68
CA SER A 649 -13.92 -6.38 -41.95
C SER A 649 -13.94 -6.63 -40.45
N ASP A 650 -13.68 -5.55 -39.71
CA ASP A 650 -13.63 -5.58 -38.24
C ASP A 650 -14.97 -5.94 -37.59
N ILE A 651 -14.87 -6.73 -36.53
CA ILE A 651 -15.92 -7.03 -35.56
C ILE A 651 -15.52 -6.42 -34.22
N ALA A 652 -16.37 -5.53 -33.70
CA ALA A 652 -16.17 -4.92 -32.39
C ALA A 652 -16.46 -5.93 -31.26
N GLN A 653 -16.05 -5.61 -30.02
CA GLN A 653 -16.28 -6.47 -28.86
C GLN A 653 -17.77 -6.83 -28.72
N GLY A 654 -18.07 -8.14 -28.66
CA GLY A 654 -19.44 -8.64 -28.59
C GLY A 654 -20.25 -8.44 -29.88
N GLY A 655 -19.64 -8.00 -30.98
CA GLY A 655 -20.29 -7.70 -32.25
C GLY A 655 -21.23 -6.49 -32.19
N SER A 656 -20.86 -5.42 -31.50
CA SER A 656 -21.70 -4.21 -31.37
C SER A 656 -21.88 -3.43 -32.68
N ASN A 657 -21.03 -3.67 -33.67
CA ASN A 657 -21.04 -3.01 -34.99
C ASN A 657 -21.78 -3.81 -36.10
N VAL A 658 -22.51 -4.87 -35.74
CA VAL A 658 -23.36 -5.65 -36.64
C VAL A 658 -24.76 -5.83 -36.05
N SER A 659 -25.78 -5.98 -36.91
CA SER A 659 -27.16 -6.17 -36.44
C SER A 659 -27.35 -7.52 -35.73
N GLY A 660 -28.43 -7.66 -34.95
CA GLY A 660 -28.72 -8.92 -34.24
C GLY A 660 -28.82 -10.12 -35.19
N GLY A 661 -29.54 -9.98 -36.31
CA GLY A 661 -29.66 -11.03 -37.32
C GLY A 661 -28.35 -11.33 -38.06
N GLN A 662 -27.50 -10.31 -38.30
CA GLN A 662 -26.15 -10.53 -38.85
C GLN A 662 -25.27 -11.30 -37.86
N LYS A 663 -25.29 -10.90 -36.58
CA LYS A 663 -24.54 -11.55 -35.50
C LYS A 663 -24.91 -13.03 -35.37
N GLN A 664 -26.21 -13.33 -35.45
CA GLN A 664 -26.70 -14.70 -35.39
C GLN A 664 -26.27 -15.53 -36.60
N ARG A 665 -26.37 -14.98 -37.82
CA ARG A 665 -25.89 -15.63 -39.04
C ARG A 665 -24.39 -15.92 -39.00
N LEU A 666 -23.56 -15.00 -38.51
CA LEU A 666 -22.13 -15.24 -38.33
C LEU A 666 -21.84 -16.33 -37.28
N ALA A 667 -22.62 -16.38 -36.19
CA ALA A 667 -22.49 -17.44 -35.19
C ALA A 667 -22.89 -18.82 -35.76
N ILE A 668 -23.92 -18.87 -36.60
CA ILE A 668 -24.32 -20.09 -37.33
C ILE A 668 -23.22 -20.50 -38.32
N ALA A 669 -22.67 -19.56 -39.10
CA ALA A 669 -21.56 -19.82 -40.01
C ALA A 669 -20.34 -20.40 -39.27
N ARG A 670 -20.01 -19.89 -38.07
CA ARG A 670 -18.94 -20.42 -37.22
C ARG A 670 -19.18 -21.88 -36.83
N ALA A 671 -20.40 -22.27 -36.51
CA ALA A 671 -20.72 -23.67 -36.19
C ALA A 671 -20.68 -24.58 -37.43
N ILE A 672 -21.09 -24.08 -38.60
CA ILE A 672 -21.05 -24.81 -39.87
C ILE A 672 -19.60 -25.02 -40.34
N ALA A 673 -18.74 -24.00 -40.23
CA ALA A 673 -17.34 -24.08 -40.62
C ALA A 673 -16.56 -25.19 -39.87
N LYS A 674 -17.05 -25.58 -38.68
CA LYS A 674 -16.48 -26.68 -37.89
C LYS A 674 -16.76 -28.07 -38.48
N GLN A 675 -17.83 -28.23 -39.27
CA GLN A 675 -18.30 -29.51 -39.81
C GLN A 675 -18.48 -30.63 -38.74
N PRO A 676 -19.18 -30.35 -37.62
CA PRO A 676 -19.40 -31.31 -36.53
C PRO A 676 -20.34 -32.47 -36.93
N LYS A 677 -20.33 -33.55 -36.14
CA LYS A 677 -21.33 -34.62 -36.23
C LYS A 677 -22.67 -34.23 -35.61
N ILE A 678 -22.66 -33.28 -34.67
CA ILE A 678 -23.86 -32.82 -33.96
C ILE A 678 -23.98 -31.31 -34.07
N TYR A 679 -25.10 -30.84 -34.61
CA TYR A 679 -25.46 -29.43 -34.65
C TYR A 679 -26.52 -29.15 -33.60
N VAL A 680 -26.27 -28.16 -32.75
CA VAL A 680 -27.21 -27.72 -31.71
C VAL A 680 -27.51 -26.24 -31.91
N PHE A 681 -28.75 -25.93 -32.23
CA PHE A 681 -29.23 -24.56 -32.44
C PHE A 681 -30.23 -24.21 -31.33
N ASP A 682 -29.79 -23.44 -30.34
CA ASP A 682 -30.66 -22.95 -29.28
C ASP A 682 -31.37 -21.70 -29.77
N ASP A 683 -32.59 -21.82 -30.30
CA ASP A 683 -33.45 -20.70 -30.74
C ASP A 683 -32.76 -19.71 -31.69
N SER A 684 -31.76 -20.20 -32.42
CA SER A 684 -30.85 -19.38 -33.22
C SER A 684 -31.47 -18.85 -34.50
N PHE A 685 -32.62 -19.37 -34.91
CA PHE A 685 -33.32 -18.91 -36.11
C PHE A 685 -34.33 -17.79 -35.82
N SER A 686 -34.66 -17.54 -34.56
CA SER A 686 -35.66 -16.54 -34.15
C SER A 686 -35.28 -15.10 -34.51
N ALA A 687 -33.98 -14.78 -34.51
CA ALA A 687 -33.46 -13.46 -34.84
C ALA A 687 -33.43 -13.16 -36.36
N LEU A 688 -33.82 -14.13 -37.20
CA LEU A 688 -33.87 -14.00 -38.66
C LEU A 688 -35.31 -13.78 -39.13
N ASP A 689 -35.45 -13.00 -40.20
CA ASP A 689 -36.71 -12.90 -40.93
C ASP A 689 -37.10 -14.26 -41.53
N LEU A 690 -38.40 -14.47 -41.74
CA LEU A 690 -38.95 -15.76 -42.18
C LEU A 690 -38.35 -16.27 -43.50
N LYS A 691 -38.02 -15.36 -44.43
CA LYS A 691 -37.47 -15.74 -45.74
C LYS A 691 -36.02 -16.19 -45.60
N THR A 692 -35.21 -15.45 -44.85
CA THR A 692 -33.82 -15.80 -44.60
C THR A 692 -33.71 -17.09 -43.76
N ASP A 693 -34.56 -17.27 -42.74
CA ASP A 693 -34.64 -18.52 -41.98
C ASP A 693 -34.93 -19.73 -42.89
N ALA A 694 -36.00 -19.66 -43.69
CA ALA A 694 -36.37 -20.74 -44.59
C ALA A 694 -35.26 -21.06 -45.61
N ALA A 695 -34.61 -20.03 -46.17
CA ALA A 695 -33.49 -20.20 -47.10
C ALA A 695 -32.28 -20.86 -46.42
N LEU A 696 -31.94 -20.42 -45.21
CA LEU A 696 -30.84 -20.97 -44.41
C LEU A 696 -31.10 -22.44 -44.08
N ARG A 697 -32.28 -22.78 -43.53
CA ARG A 697 -32.62 -24.17 -43.19
C ARG A 697 -32.60 -25.08 -44.42
N LYS A 698 -33.09 -24.59 -45.56
CA LYS A 698 -33.02 -25.34 -46.82
C LYS A 698 -31.58 -25.58 -47.28
N ALA A 699 -30.70 -24.58 -47.18
CA ALA A 699 -29.29 -24.73 -47.49
C ALA A 699 -28.61 -25.71 -46.53
N LEU A 700 -28.87 -25.58 -45.23
CA LEU A 700 -28.30 -26.40 -44.17
C LEU A 700 -28.67 -27.88 -44.33
N ALA A 701 -29.94 -28.19 -44.64
CA ALA A 701 -30.45 -29.55 -44.79
C ALA A 701 -29.63 -30.39 -45.81
N SER A 702 -29.06 -29.75 -46.83
CA SER A 702 -28.23 -30.44 -47.83
C SER A 702 -26.86 -30.88 -47.28
N LYS A 703 -26.34 -30.19 -46.26
CA LYS A 703 -25.01 -30.40 -45.68
C LYS A 703 -25.00 -31.24 -44.42
N VAL A 704 -26.12 -31.33 -43.72
CA VAL A 704 -26.24 -32.03 -42.43
C VAL A 704 -26.88 -33.43 -42.55
N LYS A 705 -26.94 -34.01 -43.76
CA LYS A 705 -27.62 -35.29 -44.02
C LYS A 705 -27.09 -36.48 -43.22
N GLU A 706 -25.84 -36.43 -42.79
CA GLU A 706 -25.21 -37.47 -41.97
C GLU A 706 -24.95 -37.02 -40.53
N SER A 707 -25.46 -35.85 -40.16
CA SER A 707 -25.25 -35.24 -38.85
C SER A 707 -26.54 -35.28 -38.04
N THR A 708 -26.41 -35.34 -36.72
CA THR A 708 -27.54 -35.16 -35.80
C THR A 708 -27.83 -33.68 -35.67
N VAL A 709 -29.08 -33.28 -35.88
CA VAL A 709 -29.48 -31.86 -35.81
C VAL A 709 -30.49 -31.67 -34.70
N ILE A 710 -30.17 -30.83 -33.72
CA ILE A 710 -31.04 -30.50 -32.60
C ILE A 710 -31.39 -29.01 -32.70
N ILE A 711 -32.68 -28.70 -32.80
CA ILE A 711 -33.18 -27.34 -32.97
C ILE A 711 -34.16 -27.02 -31.84
N VAL A 712 -33.82 -26.06 -30.99
CA VAL A 712 -34.79 -25.40 -30.14
C VAL A 712 -35.45 -24.32 -30.96
N ALA A 713 -36.79 -24.29 -31.00
CA ALA A 713 -37.52 -23.24 -31.68
C ALA A 713 -38.73 -22.79 -30.88
N GLN A 714 -39.04 -21.50 -31.01
CA GLN A 714 -40.31 -20.94 -30.53
C GLN A 714 -41.42 -21.02 -31.59
N ARG A 715 -41.04 -21.05 -32.89
CA ARG A 715 -41.98 -21.01 -34.02
C ARG A 715 -42.20 -22.39 -34.62
N ILE A 716 -43.46 -22.82 -34.77
CA ILE A 716 -43.79 -24.12 -35.39
C ILE A 716 -43.27 -24.23 -36.82
N SER A 717 -43.30 -23.15 -37.60
CA SER A 717 -42.76 -23.12 -38.97
C SER A 717 -41.28 -23.51 -39.07
N THR A 718 -40.52 -23.41 -37.97
CA THR A 718 -39.11 -23.81 -37.91
C THR A 718 -38.97 -25.32 -37.80
N ILE A 719 -39.91 -25.98 -37.11
CA ILE A 719 -39.84 -27.39 -36.69
C ILE A 719 -40.84 -28.29 -37.40
N LEU A 720 -41.68 -27.73 -38.27
CA LEU A 720 -42.76 -28.42 -38.97
C LEU A 720 -42.29 -29.71 -39.68
N HIS A 721 -41.09 -29.67 -40.25
CA HIS A 721 -40.49 -30.76 -41.02
C HIS A 721 -39.48 -31.59 -40.22
N ALA A 722 -39.40 -31.42 -38.90
CA ALA A 722 -38.50 -32.23 -38.08
C ALA A 722 -39.00 -33.67 -38.00
N GLU A 723 -38.08 -34.64 -38.12
CA GLU A 723 -38.38 -36.07 -38.02
C GLU A 723 -38.84 -36.45 -36.60
N GLN A 724 -38.44 -35.68 -35.59
CA GLN A 724 -38.88 -35.83 -34.21
C GLN A 724 -39.06 -34.45 -33.57
N ILE A 725 -40.21 -34.23 -32.92
CA ILE A 725 -40.50 -33.03 -32.14
C ILE A 725 -40.72 -33.45 -30.68
N LEU A 726 -40.03 -32.78 -29.77
CA LEU A 726 -40.16 -32.91 -28.32
C LEU A 726 -40.90 -31.69 -27.77
N VAL A 727 -42.02 -31.93 -27.11
CA VAL A 727 -42.84 -30.88 -26.49
C VAL A 727 -42.50 -30.84 -25.01
N LEU A 728 -41.90 -29.74 -24.58
CA LEU A 728 -41.41 -29.54 -23.22
C LEU A 728 -42.33 -28.60 -22.45
N GLU A 729 -42.85 -29.06 -21.32
CA GLU A 729 -43.72 -28.31 -20.41
C GLU A 729 -43.28 -28.58 -18.98
N ASP A 730 -43.07 -27.52 -18.19
CA ASP A 730 -42.59 -27.58 -16.80
C ASP A 730 -41.42 -28.56 -16.57
N GLY A 731 -40.45 -28.54 -17.49
CA GLY A 731 -39.25 -29.39 -17.39
C GLY A 731 -39.45 -30.85 -17.78
N LYS A 732 -40.62 -31.25 -18.29
CA LYS A 732 -40.95 -32.63 -18.68
C LYS A 732 -41.30 -32.73 -20.16
N ILE A 733 -40.99 -33.87 -20.78
CA ILE A 733 -41.44 -34.18 -22.14
C ILE A 733 -42.89 -34.65 -22.06
N VAL A 734 -43.83 -33.77 -22.44
CA VAL A 734 -45.28 -34.06 -22.48
C VAL A 734 -45.76 -34.60 -23.83
N GLY A 735 -44.90 -34.53 -24.85
CA GLY A 735 -45.19 -35.05 -26.18
C GLY A 735 -43.92 -35.37 -26.97
N LYS A 736 -43.94 -36.46 -27.72
CA LYS A 736 -42.85 -36.90 -28.61
C LYS A 736 -43.44 -37.51 -29.87
N GLY A 737 -43.10 -36.98 -31.04
CA GLY A 737 -43.61 -37.48 -32.32
C GLY A 737 -43.36 -36.51 -33.47
N THR A 738 -44.01 -36.75 -34.61
CA THR A 738 -44.03 -35.82 -35.75
C THR A 738 -45.08 -34.72 -35.57
N HIS A 739 -45.03 -33.69 -36.41
CA HIS A 739 -46.04 -32.61 -36.40
C HIS A 739 -47.48 -33.15 -36.46
N GLU A 740 -47.75 -34.10 -37.36
CA GLU A 740 -49.08 -34.67 -37.55
C GLU A 740 -49.56 -35.50 -36.35
N GLU A 741 -48.64 -36.22 -35.69
CA GLU A 741 -48.93 -37.01 -34.50
C GLU A 741 -49.21 -36.12 -33.29
N LEU A 742 -48.39 -35.08 -33.08
CA LEU A 742 -48.53 -34.17 -31.95
C LEU A 742 -49.75 -33.27 -32.07
N LEU A 743 -50.11 -32.85 -33.29
CA LEU A 743 -51.33 -32.08 -33.53
C LEU A 743 -52.60 -32.89 -33.18
N LYS A 744 -52.54 -34.22 -33.21
CA LYS A 744 -53.65 -35.10 -32.80
C LYS A 744 -53.60 -35.43 -31.31
N ASN A 745 -52.40 -35.69 -30.77
CA ASN A 745 -52.24 -36.40 -29.50
C ASN A 745 -51.65 -35.57 -28.35
N CYS A 746 -51.17 -34.34 -28.60
CA CYS A 746 -50.52 -33.50 -27.58
C CYS A 746 -51.25 -32.15 -27.42
N VAL A 747 -51.94 -31.98 -26.30
CA VAL A 747 -52.72 -30.77 -25.98
C VAL A 747 -51.84 -29.52 -25.99
N THR A 748 -50.66 -29.59 -25.36
CA THR A 748 -49.70 -28.48 -25.29
C THR A 748 -49.23 -28.07 -26.68
N TYR A 749 -48.96 -29.05 -27.57
CA TYR A 749 -48.60 -28.75 -28.95
C TYR A 749 -49.75 -28.10 -29.73
N GLN A 750 -50.99 -28.58 -29.55
CA GLN A 750 -52.17 -27.99 -30.17
C GLN A 750 -52.39 -26.54 -29.75
N GLN A 751 -52.16 -26.21 -28.46
CA GLN A 751 -52.26 -24.83 -27.96
C GLN A 751 -51.21 -23.93 -28.62
N ILE A 752 -49.96 -24.37 -28.67
CA ILE A 752 -48.89 -23.64 -29.36
C ILE A 752 -49.24 -23.49 -30.85
N ALA A 753 -49.81 -24.52 -31.48
CA ALA A 753 -50.21 -24.50 -32.88
C ALA A 753 -51.33 -23.51 -33.17
N ARG A 754 -52.39 -23.51 -32.36
CA ARG A 754 -53.51 -22.57 -32.47
C ARG A 754 -53.08 -21.11 -32.30
N SER A 755 -52.07 -20.85 -31.48
CA SER A 755 -51.55 -19.48 -31.29
C SER A 755 -50.65 -18.98 -32.42
N GLN A 756 -50.15 -19.86 -33.30
CA GLN A 756 -49.14 -19.49 -34.31
C GLN A 756 -49.53 -19.79 -35.76
N LEU A 757 -50.40 -20.77 -35.99
CA LEU A 757 -50.81 -21.21 -37.32
C LEU A 757 -52.23 -20.72 -37.61
N SER A 758 -52.50 -20.44 -38.89
CA SER A 758 -53.84 -20.09 -39.34
C SER A 758 -54.78 -21.31 -39.33
N ALA A 759 -56.10 -21.07 -39.28
CA ALA A 759 -57.13 -22.14 -39.33
C ALA A 759 -56.91 -23.09 -40.52
N LYS A 760 -56.52 -22.54 -41.67
CA LYS A 760 -56.23 -23.27 -42.90
C LYS A 760 -55.00 -24.17 -42.79
N GLU A 761 -53.98 -23.76 -42.04
CA GLU A 761 -52.77 -24.55 -41.79
C GLU A 761 -52.99 -25.63 -40.72
N LEU A 762 -53.96 -25.43 -39.82
CA LEU A 762 -54.34 -26.39 -38.80
C LEU A 762 -55.31 -27.46 -39.31
N GLY A 763 -55.92 -27.26 -40.49
CA GLY A 763 -56.95 -28.15 -41.03
C GLY A 763 -58.28 -28.08 -40.30
N ILE A 764 -58.60 -26.92 -39.70
CA ILE A 764 -59.79 -26.69 -38.86
C ILE A 764 -60.67 -25.59 -39.49
N GLU A 765 -61.99 -25.64 -39.31
CA GLU A 765 -62.90 -24.56 -39.73
C GLU A 765 -62.58 -23.25 -38.99
N GLU A 766 -62.65 -22.09 -39.67
CA GLU A 766 -62.33 -20.76 -39.11
C GLU A 766 -63.10 -20.42 -37.82
N SER A 767 -64.26 -21.04 -37.59
CA SER A 767 -65.10 -20.87 -36.42
C SER A 767 -64.51 -21.43 -35.10
N GLU A 768 -63.57 -22.38 -35.17
CA GLU A 768 -62.97 -23.00 -33.97
C GLU A 768 -61.71 -22.27 -33.46
N VAL A 769 -61.12 -21.37 -34.26
CA VAL A 769 -59.93 -20.60 -33.86
C VAL A 769 -60.30 -19.38 -33.02
N SER A 770 -61.51 -18.84 -33.20
CA SER A 770 -61.99 -17.61 -32.56
C SER A 770 -62.50 -17.75 -31.11
N VAL A 771 -62.37 -18.92 -30.46
CA VAL A 771 -62.99 -19.16 -29.14
C VAL A 771 -62.08 -18.78 -27.96
N ASN A 772 -60.83 -18.38 -28.21
CA ASN A 772 -59.86 -18.03 -27.14
C ASN A 772 -59.18 -16.67 -27.39
N GLU A 773 -59.96 -15.60 -27.61
CA GLU A 773 -59.50 -14.23 -27.34
C GLU A 773 -59.92 -13.76 -25.93
#